data_AF-A0A8H7RQ33-F1
#
_entry.id   AF-A0A8H7RQ33-F1
#
_cell.length_a   1.000
_cell.length_b   1.000
_cell.length_c   1.000
_cell.angle_alpha   90.00
_cell.angle_beta   90.00
_cell.angle_gamma   90.00
#
_symmetry.space_group_name_H-M   'P 1'
#
loop_
_entity.id
_entity.type
_entity.pdbx_description
1 polymer ?
#
loop_
_entity_poly.entity_id
_entity_poly.type
_entity_poly.pdbx_seq_one_letter_code
_entity_poly.pdbx_strand_id
1 'polypeptide(L)'
;MNRNFSSNASSSASSSSNRDADSNDNLNSSHAAALAENQAKEAEISGEMLAMKKRLQSENTQRNYKNKRQLFIDWCAENYRYEVEPNVFKVDELVTEAKLLRFLKEVVDKTGNRKRKRDDGETMALGYESNQQYIKAVIDLYHDQVAAGVNSHPHPRGQKVNTWRKGKAKHNRDTLRENFTDRGIGTLQDGYDYNEMVAVSLYFFTNRDHEPVAEMRNRASFLMHHMMMLRSKNSRFAEFADLFGINFPEDEENSTPCPVLAFHSDFGKTLANGNPMYFATIRHKDVRVCAFGAIAFYLFYHFHMSNEKFPKFTKNEDWYSLKLLKGKDAKKQMAYTTMNAPIVRAFRQCNITSLHTTHAGHGSGARNAELRGATEDQLRRHGCWNMQSMERHYLMKLSRASIRAVNGFPTRKSRYWLPRALVQPEESLQRKIFPEVDDWLSKVESENDAERSISAQGFLRLMKTMRVVILQDAAVLREQHPNHPMFNHPIFQGQDFLSFAAASAHAVRTTPTPSHMQIQDVIPEVNHRLDDIDMKMGMYHRAELETLRQENAELKRSLGALHEKIDCLTTGHFRFVPSGASVESIVTPPVVEVSSSSSSQPIQSSTSEPNQPPCYELDTNIQTVDEVWRECSVGLASHLPSVSELEEKWNAAWRPSTTMRQRFSRRLLIVKAVKAIAEQKEIPHVDAAQLLEGGNPSSGGKIVSILESKYICFSNPDDFSPS
;
A
#
# COMPACT_ATOMS: atom_id res chain seq x y z
N MET A 1 55.62 12.15 76.16
CA MET A 1 56.68 11.32 76.76
C MET A 1 57.60 10.87 75.63
N ASN A 2 58.84 11.39 75.62
CA ASN A 2 60.11 10.63 75.63
C ASN A 2 60.17 9.47 74.62
N ARG A 3 61.20 9.31 73.79
CA ARG A 3 62.51 9.95 73.63
C ARG A 3 63.16 9.23 72.44
N ASN A 4 63.91 9.99 71.62
CA ASN A 4 65.29 9.75 71.18
C ASN A 4 65.69 8.41 70.53
N PHE A 5 66.58 8.31 69.53
CA PHE A 5 67.49 9.23 68.84
C PHE A 5 68.10 8.42 67.67
N SER A 6 68.55 9.10 66.60
CA SER A 6 69.77 8.85 65.80
C SER A 6 70.09 7.45 65.25
N SER A 7 70.69 7.26 64.07
CA SER A 7 71.23 8.13 63.04
C SER A 7 71.83 7.23 61.95
N ASN A 8 71.96 7.80 60.77
CA ASN A 8 73.00 7.57 59.73
C ASN A 8 72.55 7.05 58.38
N ALA A 9 72.89 7.91 57.42
CA ALA A 9 72.75 7.83 55.99
C ALA A 9 73.60 6.72 55.36
N SER A 10 73.19 6.25 54.19
CA SER A 10 74.03 6.31 53.00
C SER A 10 73.22 6.02 51.74
N SER A 11 73.46 6.87 50.76
CA SER A 11 72.94 6.92 49.41
C SER A 11 73.57 5.88 48.49
N SER A 12 72.79 5.25 47.61
CA SER A 12 73.16 5.00 46.21
C SER A 12 71.98 4.47 45.40
N ALA A 13 71.90 4.94 44.16
CA ALA A 13 70.72 4.98 43.32
C ALA A 13 70.48 3.72 42.46
N SER A 14 69.23 3.64 41.97
CA SER A 14 68.82 3.27 40.61
C SER A 14 69.23 1.92 40.03
N SER A 15 68.26 1.03 39.80
CA SER A 15 68.08 0.30 38.53
C SER A 15 66.91 -0.70 38.59
N SER A 16 65.66 -0.23 38.47
CA SER A 16 64.54 -1.14 38.19
C SER A 16 63.30 -0.52 37.52
N SER A 17 63.37 0.68 36.93
CA SER A 17 62.18 1.37 36.39
C SER A 17 62.06 1.40 34.86
N ASN A 18 63.00 0.83 34.09
CA ASN A 18 63.02 1.00 32.63
C ASN A 18 62.48 -0.19 31.81
N ARG A 19 62.12 -1.33 32.42
CA ARG A 19 61.62 -2.48 31.64
C ARG A 19 60.10 -2.49 31.44
N ASP A 20 59.33 -1.91 32.37
CA ASP A 20 57.86 -1.87 32.24
C ASP A 20 57.39 -0.77 31.28
N ALA A 21 58.10 0.37 31.19
CA ALA A 21 57.76 1.46 30.27
C ALA A 21 57.97 1.07 28.78
N ASP A 22 59.09 0.43 28.43
CA ASP A 22 59.39 -0.01 27.06
C ASP A 22 58.46 -1.13 26.57
N SER A 23 57.92 -1.95 27.49
CA SER A 23 56.94 -2.99 27.15
C SER A 23 55.54 -2.41 26.87
N ASN A 24 55.16 -1.36 27.60
CA ASN A 24 53.87 -0.68 27.45
C ASN A 24 53.84 0.23 26.21
N ASP A 25 54.97 0.88 25.88
CA ASP A 25 55.12 1.68 24.66
C ASP A 25 55.15 0.81 23.38
N ASN A 26 55.76 -0.38 23.44
CA ASN A 26 55.70 -1.34 22.31
C ASN A 26 54.30 -1.93 22.12
N LEU A 27 53.56 -2.21 23.20
CA LEU A 27 52.16 -2.66 23.12
C LEU A 27 51.24 -1.55 22.58
N ASN A 28 51.43 -0.29 23.01
CA ASN A 28 50.68 0.86 22.50
C ASN A 28 51.00 1.17 21.03
N SER A 29 52.27 1.04 20.61
CA SER A 29 52.70 1.19 19.22
C SER A 29 52.14 0.10 18.32
N SER A 30 52.17 -1.17 18.78
CA SER A 30 51.54 -2.30 18.10
C SER A 30 50.03 -2.12 17.97
N HIS A 31 49.36 -1.65 19.01
CA HIS A 31 47.91 -1.37 19.00
C HIS A 31 47.57 -0.20 18.06
N ALA A 32 48.36 0.87 18.04
CA ALA A 32 48.18 2.01 17.13
C ALA A 32 48.38 1.62 15.66
N ALA A 33 49.39 0.78 15.37
CA ALA A 33 49.63 0.24 14.04
C ALA A 33 48.47 -0.66 13.58
N ALA A 34 47.97 -1.54 14.45
CA ALA A 34 46.81 -2.38 14.17
C ALA A 34 45.52 -1.55 13.95
N LEU A 35 45.34 -0.46 14.72
CA LEU A 35 44.22 0.45 14.55
C LEU A 35 44.29 1.19 13.21
N ALA A 36 45.47 1.66 12.81
CA ALA A 36 45.68 2.31 11.53
C ALA A 36 45.46 1.34 10.35
N GLU A 37 45.91 0.09 10.48
CA GLU A 37 45.68 -0.95 9.48
C GLU A 37 44.18 -1.28 9.34
N ASN A 38 43.45 -1.41 10.46
CA ASN A 38 42.02 -1.63 10.45
C ASN A 38 41.26 -0.44 9.84
N GLN A 39 41.63 0.80 10.18
CA GLN A 39 41.05 2.01 9.57
C GLN A 39 41.28 2.08 8.06
N ALA A 40 42.46 1.67 7.59
CA ALA A 40 42.76 1.61 6.16
C ALA A 40 41.87 0.58 5.44
N LYS A 41 41.70 -0.61 6.02
CA LYS A 41 40.79 -1.66 5.49
C LYS A 41 39.33 -1.22 5.50
N GLU A 42 38.87 -0.56 6.56
CA GLU A 42 37.52 -0.01 6.64
C GLU A 42 37.26 1.07 5.58
N ALA A 43 38.25 1.94 5.34
CA ALA A 43 38.17 2.97 4.30
C ALA A 43 38.13 2.38 2.88
N GLU A 44 38.92 1.32 2.63
CA GLU A 44 38.91 0.57 1.37
C GLU A 44 37.52 -0.05 1.10
N ILE A 45 36.98 -0.78 2.08
CA ILE A 45 35.63 -1.40 2.00
C ILE A 45 34.55 -0.32 1.79
N SER A 46 34.63 0.80 2.51
CA SER A 46 33.70 1.93 2.32
C SER A 46 33.75 2.48 0.89
N GLY A 47 34.95 2.61 0.32
CA GLY A 47 35.18 3.02 -1.06
C GLY A 47 34.56 2.07 -2.09
N GLU A 48 34.73 0.76 -1.91
CA GLU A 48 34.12 -0.27 -2.77
C GLU A 48 32.59 -0.20 -2.73
N MET A 49 32.01 -0.09 -1.54
CA MET A 49 30.56 0.02 -1.36
C MET A 49 29.99 1.29 -2.00
N LEU A 50 30.73 2.40 -1.98
CA LEU A 50 30.34 3.63 -2.65
C LEU A 50 30.37 3.50 -4.18
N ALA A 51 31.39 2.84 -4.73
CA ALA A 51 31.46 2.53 -6.15
C ALA A 51 30.30 1.63 -6.59
N MET A 52 29.94 0.63 -5.77
CA MET A 52 28.78 -0.23 -6.00
C MET A 52 27.47 0.56 -5.97
N LYS A 53 27.26 1.44 -4.98
CA LYS A 53 26.07 2.31 -4.89
C LYS A 53 25.89 3.15 -6.15
N LYS A 54 26.98 3.70 -6.71
CA LYS A 54 26.93 4.46 -7.98
C LYS A 54 26.47 3.58 -9.14
N ARG A 55 26.97 2.35 -9.26
CA ARG A 55 26.54 1.38 -10.30
C ARG A 55 25.06 1.01 -10.19
N LEU A 56 24.53 0.88 -8.97
CA LEU A 56 23.13 0.51 -8.71
C LEU A 56 22.13 1.65 -8.96
N GLN A 57 22.57 2.91 -8.98
CA GLN A 57 21.69 4.04 -9.22
C GLN A 57 21.21 4.04 -10.68
N SER A 58 19.92 4.31 -10.94
CA SER A 58 19.40 4.33 -12.32
C SER A 58 20.15 5.33 -13.21
N GLU A 59 20.44 4.96 -14.46
CA GLU A 59 21.17 5.80 -15.44
C GLU A 59 20.60 7.22 -15.57
N ASN A 60 19.26 7.34 -15.60
CA ASN A 60 18.60 8.65 -15.68
C ASN A 60 18.88 9.51 -14.44
N THR A 61 18.94 8.91 -13.26
CA THR A 61 19.26 9.63 -12.01
C THR A 61 20.74 10.02 -12.01
N GLN A 62 21.64 9.12 -12.40
CA GLN A 62 23.08 9.45 -12.54
C GLN A 62 23.29 10.62 -13.50
N ARG A 63 22.71 10.56 -14.71
CA ARG A 63 22.81 11.64 -15.72
C ARG A 63 22.23 12.95 -15.20
N ASN A 64 21.08 12.89 -14.52
CA ASN A 64 20.43 14.08 -14.00
C ASN A 64 21.18 14.71 -12.83
N TYR A 65 21.78 13.89 -11.95
CA TYR A 65 22.52 14.36 -10.78
C TYR A 65 23.91 14.85 -11.17
N LYS A 66 24.60 14.22 -12.12
CA LYS A 66 25.93 14.61 -12.59
C LYS A 66 26.05 16.12 -12.85
N ASN A 67 25.18 16.66 -13.70
CA ASN A 67 25.23 18.08 -14.06
C ASN A 67 24.87 19.00 -12.88
N LYS A 68 23.99 18.56 -11.98
CA LYS A 68 23.57 19.35 -10.81
C LYS A 68 24.64 19.37 -9.72
N ARG A 69 25.35 18.25 -9.55
CA ARG A 69 26.52 18.12 -8.66
C ARG A 69 27.66 18.99 -9.16
N GLN A 70 27.98 18.89 -10.45
CA GLN A 70 29.04 19.71 -11.04
C GLN A 70 28.77 21.20 -10.86
N LEU A 71 27.53 21.64 -11.10
CA LEU A 71 27.17 23.04 -10.90
C LEU A 71 27.37 23.53 -9.44
N PHE A 72 27.16 22.66 -8.46
CA PHE A 72 27.45 22.99 -7.06
C PHE A 72 28.96 23.09 -6.80
N ILE A 73 29.74 22.16 -7.35
CA ILE A 73 31.21 22.14 -7.24
C ILE A 73 31.81 23.39 -7.89
N ASP A 74 31.39 23.74 -9.11
CA ASP A 74 31.86 24.92 -9.82
C ASP A 74 31.55 26.19 -9.02
N TRP A 75 30.34 26.29 -8.46
CA TRP A 75 29.96 27.40 -7.57
C TRP A 75 30.83 27.45 -6.29
N CYS A 76 31.20 26.29 -5.73
CA CYS A 76 32.14 26.22 -4.62
C CYS A 76 33.54 26.72 -5.01
N ALA A 77 34.04 26.36 -6.19
CA ALA A 77 35.33 26.80 -6.70
C ALA A 77 35.43 28.33 -6.87
N GLU A 78 34.32 28.99 -7.17
CA GLU A 78 34.25 30.45 -7.27
C GLU A 78 34.14 31.14 -5.91
N ASN A 79 33.43 30.53 -4.94
CA ASN A 79 32.98 31.22 -3.72
C ASN A 79 33.69 30.79 -2.43
N TYR A 80 34.40 29.66 -2.46
CA TYR A 80 35.06 29.06 -1.29
C TYR A 80 36.50 28.63 -1.62
N ARG A 81 37.16 29.40 -2.49
CA ARG A 81 38.58 29.26 -2.80
C ARG A 81 39.40 30.05 -1.78
N TYR A 82 40.39 29.40 -1.17
CA TYR A 82 41.29 30.00 -0.20
C TYR A 82 42.74 29.60 -0.49
N GLU A 83 43.67 30.50 -0.19
CA GLU A 83 45.10 30.27 -0.35
C GLU A 83 45.65 29.53 0.87
N VAL A 84 46.43 28.48 0.64
CA VAL A 84 47.05 27.65 1.70
C VAL A 84 48.54 27.90 1.77
N GLU A 85 49.17 28.13 0.61
CA GLU A 85 50.55 28.55 0.44
C GLU A 85 50.60 29.58 -0.70
N PRO A 86 51.67 30.38 -0.83
CA PRO A 86 51.80 31.35 -1.92
C PRO A 86 51.57 30.69 -3.29
N ASN A 87 50.53 31.14 -4.01
CA ASN A 87 50.08 30.59 -5.29
C ASN A 87 49.47 29.17 -5.26
N VAL A 88 49.21 28.59 -4.07
CA VAL A 88 48.54 27.30 -3.90
C VAL A 88 47.15 27.52 -3.30
N PHE A 89 46.13 27.35 -4.14
CA PHE A 89 44.74 27.54 -3.75
C PHE A 89 44.03 26.21 -3.56
N LYS A 90 43.25 26.10 -2.50
CA LYS A 90 42.29 25.01 -2.28
C LYS A 90 40.87 25.54 -2.33
N VAL A 91 39.94 24.64 -2.66
CA VAL A 91 38.51 24.92 -2.71
C VAL A 91 37.84 24.09 -1.62
N ASP A 92 37.02 24.73 -0.80
CA ASP A 92 36.16 24.02 0.15
C ASP A 92 34.84 23.60 -0.54
N GLU A 93 34.88 22.39 -1.10
CA GLU A 93 33.74 21.73 -1.77
C GLU A 93 32.80 20.99 -0.79
N LEU A 94 33.07 21.04 0.52
CA LEU A 94 32.28 20.28 1.50
C LEU A 94 30.83 20.76 1.50
N VAL A 95 29.90 19.82 1.44
CA VAL A 95 28.47 20.10 1.48
C VAL A 95 28.03 20.34 2.92
N THR A 96 27.46 21.52 3.17
CA THR A 96 26.80 21.88 4.44
C THR A 96 25.38 22.38 4.18
N GLU A 97 24.52 22.40 5.20
CA GLU A 97 23.18 22.98 5.07
C GLU A 97 23.24 24.45 4.61
N ALA A 98 24.19 25.23 5.13
CA ALA A 98 24.36 26.64 4.80
C ALA A 98 24.78 26.84 3.33
N LYS A 99 25.78 26.07 2.85
CA LYS A 99 26.22 26.11 1.46
C LYS A 99 25.12 25.67 0.51
N LEU A 100 24.39 24.59 0.83
CA LEU A 100 23.25 24.14 0.03
C LEU A 100 22.19 25.23 -0.09
N LEU A 101 21.83 25.91 1.01
CA LEU A 101 20.87 27.00 0.98
C LEU A 101 21.35 28.20 0.15
N ARG A 102 22.60 28.59 0.32
CA ARG A 102 23.20 29.70 -0.42
C ARG A 102 23.24 29.39 -1.92
N PHE A 103 23.67 28.18 -2.29
CA PHE A 103 23.64 27.68 -3.67
C PHE A 103 22.22 27.70 -4.27
N LEU A 104 21.21 27.24 -3.52
CA LEU A 104 19.82 27.25 -4.00
C LEU A 104 19.33 28.67 -4.29
N LYS A 105 19.68 29.65 -3.44
CA LYS A 105 19.27 31.04 -3.61
C LYS A 105 20.07 31.79 -4.68
N GLU A 106 21.37 31.58 -4.75
CA GLU A 106 22.26 32.35 -5.63
C GLU A 106 22.33 31.78 -7.05
N VAL A 107 22.23 30.45 -7.19
CA VAL A 107 22.40 29.78 -8.48
C VAL A 107 21.08 29.23 -8.98
N VAL A 108 20.44 28.34 -8.21
CA VAL A 108 19.28 27.57 -8.70
C VAL A 108 18.08 28.48 -8.95
N ASP A 109 17.76 29.36 -8.00
CA ASP A 109 16.65 30.31 -8.12
C ASP A 109 16.88 31.34 -9.23
N LYS A 110 18.11 31.80 -9.44
CA LYS A 110 18.45 32.80 -10.48
C LYS A 110 18.56 32.20 -11.89
N THR A 111 19.03 30.97 -12.01
CA THR A 111 19.25 30.33 -13.34
C THR A 111 17.93 30.08 -14.07
N GLY A 112 16.85 29.79 -13.34
CA GLY A 112 15.54 29.52 -13.93
C GLY A 112 15.50 28.30 -14.88
N ASN A 113 14.37 28.11 -15.54
CA ASN A 113 14.11 27.09 -16.55
C ASN A 113 14.60 27.53 -17.94
N ARG A 114 15.82 27.17 -18.31
CA ARG A 114 16.44 27.53 -19.60
C ARG A 114 15.60 27.21 -20.86
N LYS A 115 14.62 26.31 -20.77
CA LYS A 115 13.74 25.93 -21.90
C LYS A 115 12.44 26.72 -21.96
N ARG A 116 12.08 27.43 -20.89
CA ARG A 116 10.84 28.21 -20.80
C ARG A 116 11.20 29.65 -20.47
N LYS A 117 11.06 30.51 -21.46
CA LYS A 117 11.19 31.95 -21.32
C LYS A 117 9.79 32.56 -21.21
N ARG A 118 9.70 33.65 -20.48
CA ARG A 118 8.56 34.55 -20.52
C ARG A 118 8.58 35.34 -21.84
N ASP A 119 7.48 36.01 -22.14
CA ASP A 119 7.35 36.83 -23.36
C ASP A 119 8.35 38.00 -23.39
N ASP A 120 8.82 38.44 -22.22
CA ASP A 120 9.90 39.42 -22.02
C ASP A 120 11.32 38.87 -22.30
N GLY A 121 11.45 37.57 -22.61
CA GLY A 121 12.72 36.88 -22.84
C GLY A 121 13.45 36.42 -21.57
N GLU A 122 12.97 36.77 -20.38
CA GLU A 122 13.51 36.32 -19.11
C GLU A 122 13.22 34.83 -18.87
N THR A 123 14.11 34.18 -18.13
CA THR A 123 13.97 32.75 -17.85
C THR A 123 12.94 32.53 -16.74
N MET A 124 11.92 31.70 -16.97
CA MET A 124 10.93 31.40 -15.93
C MET A 124 11.58 30.74 -14.71
N ALA A 125 11.07 30.99 -13.51
CA ALA A 125 11.54 30.30 -12.31
C ALA A 125 11.43 28.77 -12.43
N LEU A 126 12.37 28.03 -11.82
CA LEU A 126 12.29 26.57 -11.74
C LEU A 126 11.12 26.14 -10.86
N GLY A 127 10.34 25.17 -11.35
CA GLY A 127 9.26 24.56 -10.58
C GLY A 127 9.75 23.81 -9.34
N TYR A 128 8.87 23.63 -8.36
CA TYR A 128 9.18 23.00 -7.07
C TYR A 128 9.91 21.65 -7.21
N GLU A 129 9.44 20.75 -8.08
CA GLU A 129 10.07 19.44 -8.28
C GLU A 129 11.48 19.52 -8.87
N SER A 130 11.74 20.48 -9.76
CA SER A 130 13.09 20.71 -10.29
C SER A 130 14.04 21.12 -9.18
N ASN A 131 13.59 22.01 -8.28
CA ASN A 131 14.36 22.41 -7.09
C ASN A 131 14.66 21.21 -6.17
N GLN A 132 13.69 20.32 -5.98
CA GLN A 132 13.91 19.09 -5.22
C GLN A 132 15.00 18.20 -5.82
N GLN A 133 15.15 18.18 -7.14
CA GLN A 133 16.21 17.39 -7.81
C GLN A 133 17.61 17.96 -7.54
N TYR A 134 17.78 19.28 -7.47
CA TYR A 134 19.06 19.89 -7.07
C TYR A 134 19.41 19.51 -5.64
N ILE A 135 18.47 19.64 -4.71
CA ILE A 135 18.66 19.23 -3.31
C ILE A 135 19.08 17.75 -3.24
N LYS A 136 18.38 16.86 -3.93
CA LYS A 136 18.71 15.43 -3.92
C LYS A 136 20.09 15.14 -4.52
N ALA A 137 20.48 15.84 -5.59
CA ALA A 137 21.79 15.68 -6.22
C ALA A 137 22.94 16.16 -5.31
N VAL A 138 22.75 17.27 -4.59
CA VAL A 138 23.76 17.78 -3.64
C VAL A 138 23.81 16.92 -2.37
N ILE A 139 22.67 16.38 -1.91
CA ILE A 139 22.66 15.38 -0.83
C ILE A 139 23.37 14.10 -1.26
N ASP A 140 23.21 13.66 -2.50
CA ASP A 140 23.96 12.52 -3.06
C ASP A 140 25.48 12.77 -3.02
N LEU A 141 25.93 13.99 -3.37
CA LEU A 141 27.32 14.40 -3.20
C LEU A 141 27.76 14.40 -1.72
N TYR A 142 26.93 14.90 -0.80
CA TYR A 142 27.21 14.85 0.64
C TYR A 142 27.42 13.41 1.11
N HIS A 143 26.58 12.47 0.69
CA HIS A 143 26.76 11.06 1.05
C HIS A 143 28.07 10.48 0.51
N ASP A 144 28.50 10.88 -0.69
CA ASP A 144 29.82 10.50 -1.21
C ASP A 144 30.95 11.07 -0.34
N GLN A 145 30.84 12.32 0.11
CA GLN A 145 31.83 12.98 0.95
C GLN A 145 31.92 12.38 2.37
N VAL A 146 30.78 12.04 2.97
CA VAL A 146 30.74 11.35 4.28
C VAL A 146 31.35 9.96 4.16
N ALA A 147 31.00 9.20 3.11
CA ALA A 147 31.55 7.86 2.88
C ALA A 147 33.07 7.87 2.64
N ALA A 148 33.60 8.94 2.02
CA ALA A 148 35.03 9.16 1.85
C ALA A 148 35.73 9.72 3.10
N GLY A 149 35.01 9.95 4.21
CA GLY A 149 35.56 10.47 5.46
C GLY A 149 35.96 11.95 5.43
N VAL A 150 35.70 12.68 4.33
CA VAL A 150 36.12 14.08 4.18
C VAL A 150 35.12 15.08 4.75
N ASN A 151 33.87 14.66 4.99
CA ASN A 151 32.81 15.53 5.51
C ASN A 151 32.18 14.95 6.78
N SER A 152 32.36 15.64 7.91
CA SER A 152 31.81 15.30 9.22
C SER A 152 30.59 16.15 9.62
N HIS A 153 30.10 17.02 8.75
CA HIS A 153 28.98 17.90 9.06
C HIS A 153 27.65 17.13 9.17
N PRO A 154 26.66 17.66 9.93
CA PRO A 154 25.32 17.11 9.97
C PRO A 154 24.67 17.06 8.58
N HIS A 155 23.70 16.16 8.42
CA HIS A 155 22.99 15.98 7.15
C HIS A 155 22.43 17.32 6.63
N PRO A 156 22.73 17.73 5.37
CA PRO A 156 22.47 19.08 4.87
C PRO A 156 20.97 19.39 4.70
N ARG A 157 20.09 18.39 4.78
CA ARG A 157 18.63 18.57 4.82
C ARG A 157 18.11 18.82 6.24
N GLY A 158 18.63 19.86 6.88
CA GLY A 158 18.22 20.29 8.22
C GLY A 158 16.92 21.11 8.22
N GLN A 159 16.66 21.78 9.34
CA GLN A 159 15.44 22.58 9.55
C GLN A 159 15.34 23.76 8.59
N LYS A 160 16.46 24.40 8.24
CA LYS A 160 16.49 25.60 7.38
C LYS A 160 16.18 25.22 5.93
N VAL A 161 16.76 24.14 5.42
CA VAL A 161 16.42 23.60 4.09
C VAL A 161 14.96 23.15 4.04
N ASN A 162 14.44 22.50 5.08
CA ASN A 162 13.04 22.11 5.11
C ASN A 162 12.09 23.33 5.13
N THR A 163 12.46 24.40 5.83
CA THR A 163 11.71 25.67 5.81
C THR A 163 11.71 26.31 4.43
N TRP A 164 12.87 26.36 3.76
CA TRP A 164 12.97 26.82 2.38
C TRP A 164 12.11 26.00 1.42
N ARG A 165 12.10 24.67 1.55
CA ARG A 165 11.26 23.78 0.74
C ARG A 165 9.77 24.08 0.91
N LYS A 166 9.31 24.26 2.15
CA LYS A 166 7.92 24.65 2.45
C LYS A 166 7.59 26.02 1.84
N GLY A 167 8.49 26.99 1.96
CA GLY A 167 8.34 28.31 1.34
C GLY A 167 8.23 28.25 -0.18
N LYS A 168 9.09 27.47 -0.86
CA LYS A 168 9.01 27.26 -2.30
C LYS A 168 7.76 26.51 -2.73
N ALA A 169 7.29 25.53 -1.95
CA ALA A 169 6.03 24.85 -2.24
C ALA A 169 4.84 25.83 -2.17
N LYS A 170 4.81 26.69 -1.14
CA LYS A 170 3.81 27.75 -1.02
C LYS A 170 3.88 28.74 -2.18
N HIS A 171 5.05 29.30 -2.46
CA HIS A 171 5.24 30.25 -3.57
C HIS A 171 4.87 29.62 -4.92
N ASN A 172 5.25 28.37 -5.19
CA ASN A 172 4.86 27.67 -6.41
C ASN A 172 3.33 27.55 -6.53
N ARG A 173 2.63 27.25 -5.43
CA ARG A 173 1.16 27.21 -5.41
C ARG A 173 0.55 28.59 -5.65
N ASP A 174 1.11 29.64 -5.03
CA ASP A 174 0.64 31.01 -5.20
C ASP A 174 0.86 31.51 -6.64
N THR A 175 2.04 31.26 -7.23
CA THR A 175 2.35 31.54 -8.64
C THR A 175 1.47 30.76 -9.61
N LEU A 176 1.19 29.48 -9.36
CA LEU A 176 0.24 28.71 -10.19
C LEU A 176 -1.15 29.34 -10.14
N ARG A 177 -1.55 29.90 -8.99
CA ARG A 177 -2.84 30.58 -8.81
C ARG A 177 -2.87 31.95 -9.51
N GLU A 178 -1.81 32.74 -9.41
CA GLU A 178 -1.64 34.03 -10.07
C GLU A 178 -1.58 33.89 -11.59
N ASN A 179 -0.94 32.84 -12.09
CA ASN A 179 -0.85 32.55 -13.52
C ASN A 179 -2.11 31.87 -14.07
N PHE A 180 -3.19 31.78 -13.28
CA PHE A 180 -4.44 31.08 -13.66
C PHE A 180 -4.19 29.69 -14.24
N THR A 181 -3.14 28.99 -13.76
CA THR A 181 -2.88 27.62 -14.19
C THR A 181 -4.06 26.75 -13.76
N ASP A 182 -4.50 25.88 -14.67
CA ASP A 182 -5.65 25.02 -14.44
C ASP A 182 -5.50 24.25 -13.12
N ARG A 183 -6.46 24.47 -12.21
CA ARG A 183 -6.47 23.90 -10.86
C ARG A 183 -6.91 22.44 -10.86
N GLY A 184 -7.49 21.95 -11.95
CA GLY A 184 -7.84 20.55 -12.15
C GLY A 184 -6.61 19.67 -12.34
N ILE A 185 -5.49 20.23 -12.80
CA ILE A 185 -4.22 19.51 -13.00
C ILE A 185 -3.76 18.82 -11.72
N GLY A 186 -3.43 17.53 -11.83
CA GLY A 186 -2.95 16.70 -10.72
C GLY A 186 -3.99 16.42 -9.64
N THR A 187 -5.27 16.77 -9.86
CA THR A 187 -6.38 16.48 -8.94
C THR A 187 -7.14 15.23 -9.37
N LEU A 188 -8.25 14.93 -8.69
CA LEU A 188 -9.17 13.87 -9.09
C LEU A 188 -9.75 14.07 -10.50
N GLN A 189 -9.78 15.31 -11.00
CA GLN A 189 -10.27 15.65 -12.33
C GLN A 189 -9.25 15.35 -13.44
N ASP A 190 -7.95 15.21 -13.11
CA ASP A 190 -6.88 14.93 -14.08
C ASP A 190 -6.77 13.41 -14.33
N GLY A 191 -6.93 13.02 -15.59
CA GLY A 191 -6.91 11.64 -16.04
C GLY A 191 -8.08 11.32 -16.96
N TYR A 192 -8.67 10.15 -16.76
CA TYR A 192 -9.84 9.68 -17.50
C TYR A 192 -10.73 8.82 -16.61
N ASP A 193 -12.02 8.81 -16.89
CA ASP A 193 -13.02 7.95 -16.26
C ASP A 193 -13.16 6.58 -16.97
N TYR A 194 -14.11 5.75 -16.52
CA TYR A 194 -14.33 4.42 -17.10
C TYR A 194 -14.82 4.48 -18.55
N ASN A 195 -15.70 5.41 -18.90
CA ASN A 195 -16.26 5.52 -20.25
C ASN A 195 -15.20 6.05 -21.23
N GLU A 196 -14.42 7.03 -20.80
CA GLU A 196 -13.26 7.54 -21.54
C GLU A 196 -12.19 6.46 -21.74
N MET A 197 -11.96 5.60 -20.74
CA MET A 197 -11.09 4.43 -20.89
C MET A 197 -11.60 3.47 -21.97
N VAL A 198 -12.91 3.18 -21.97
CA VAL A 198 -13.54 2.35 -23.00
C VAL A 198 -13.38 3.02 -24.38
N ALA A 199 -13.60 4.32 -24.49
CA ALA A 199 -13.44 5.08 -25.73
C ALA A 199 -11.99 5.00 -26.27
N VAL A 200 -10.99 5.21 -25.43
CA VAL A 200 -9.57 5.10 -25.82
C VAL A 200 -9.22 3.68 -26.26
N SER A 201 -9.71 2.67 -25.52
CA SER A 201 -9.48 1.27 -25.87
C SER A 201 -10.10 0.91 -27.22
N LEU A 202 -11.33 1.34 -27.48
CA LEU A 202 -12.02 1.12 -28.74
C LEU A 202 -11.41 1.93 -29.88
N TYR A 203 -10.96 3.16 -29.63
CA TYR A 203 -10.20 3.95 -30.61
C TYR A 203 -9.00 3.15 -31.11
N PHE A 204 -8.16 2.62 -30.23
CA PHE A 204 -7.04 1.78 -30.67
C PHE A 204 -7.48 0.47 -31.33
N PHE A 205 -8.61 -0.11 -30.90
CA PHE A 205 -9.12 -1.34 -31.50
C PHE A 205 -9.60 -1.11 -32.93
N THR A 206 -10.29 -0.01 -33.22
CA THR A 206 -10.93 0.22 -34.52
C THR A 206 -10.16 1.16 -35.44
N ASN A 207 -9.12 1.86 -34.95
CA ASN A 207 -8.34 2.79 -35.75
C ASN A 207 -7.62 2.07 -36.90
N ARG A 208 -7.74 2.62 -38.11
CA ARG A 208 -7.12 2.09 -39.33
C ARG A 208 -6.06 3.00 -39.93
N ASP A 209 -5.82 4.16 -39.32
CA ASP A 209 -4.88 5.16 -39.85
C ASP A 209 -3.41 4.77 -39.65
N HIS A 210 -3.15 3.72 -38.87
CA HIS A 210 -1.81 3.26 -38.51
C HIS A 210 -1.73 1.73 -38.62
N GLU A 211 -0.51 1.22 -38.64
CA GLU A 211 -0.21 -0.22 -38.64
C GLU A 211 -1.04 -0.99 -37.59
N PRO A 212 -1.84 -2.00 -37.98
CA PRO A 212 -2.73 -2.72 -37.07
C PRO A 212 -2.02 -3.31 -35.85
N VAL A 213 -0.82 -3.89 -36.05
CA VAL A 213 -0.01 -4.44 -34.95
C VAL A 213 0.42 -3.35 -33.96
N ALA A 214 0.70 -2.14 -34.45
CA ALA A 214 1.08 -1.02 -33.59
C ALA A 214 -0.11 -0.53 -32.77
N GLU A 215 -1.31 -0.49 -33.32
CA GLU A 215 -2.51 -0.09 -32.56
C GLU A 215 -2.94 -1.14 -31.54
N MET A 216 -2.84 -2.43 -31.87
CA MET A 216 -3.06 -3.51 -30.89
C MET A 216 -2.05 -3.44 -29.74
N ARG A 217 -0.78 -3.14 -30.04
CA ARG A 217 0.25 -2.88 -29.03
C ARG A 217 -0.10 -1.69 -28.15
N ASN A 218 -0.59 -0.59 -28.74
CA ASN A 218 -0.96 0.62 -28.01
C ASN A 218 -2.15 0.36 -27.08
N ARG A 219 -3.16 -0.39 -27.57
CA ARG A 219 -4.30 -0.85 -26.77
C ARG A 219 -3.86 -1.73 -25.60
N ALA A 220 -3.04 -2.75 -25.88
CA ALA A 220 -2.50 -3.66 -24.88
C ALA A 220 -1.72 -2.88 -23.80
N SER A 221 -0.79 -2.02 -24.23
CA SER A 221 -0.03 -1.14 -23.35
C SER A 221 -0.94 -0.26 -22.49
N PHE A 222 -1.90 0.47 -23.08
CA PHE A 222 -2.78 1.36 -22.35
C PHE A 222 -3.58 0.64 -21.24
N LEU A 223 -4.21 -0.48 -21.58
CA LEU A 223 -5.00 -1.27 -20.63
C LEU A 223 -4.13 -1.96 -19.57
N MET A 224 -2.95 -2.44 -19.96
CA MET A 224 -1.96 -3.02 -19.03
C MET A 224 -1.53 -2.00 -17.98
N HIS A 225 -1.29 -0.74 -18.35
CA HIS A 225 -0.96 0.31 -17.38
C HIS A 225 -2.09 0.59 -16.39
N HIS A 226 -3.35 0.48 -16.81
CA HIS A 226 -4.51 0.68 -15.94
C HIS A 226 -4.73 -0.52 -15.00
N MET A 227 -4.93 -1.71 -15.56
CA MET A 227 -5.33 -2.90 -14.79
C MET A 227 -4.22 -3.42 -13.89
N MET A 228 -2.95 -3.25 -14.30
CA MET A 228 -1.79 -3.70 -13.53
C MET A 228 -1.10 -2.55 -12.78
N MET A 229 -1.68 -1.33 -12.82
CA MET A 229 -1.16 -0.12 -12.18
C MET A 229 0.35 0.10 -12.46
N LEU A 230 0.76 0.00 -13.72
CA LEU A 230 2.18 0.03 -14.07
C LEU A 230 2.72 1.44 -14.24
N ARG A 231 4.04 1.55 -14.04
CA ARG A 231 4.83 2.66 -14.57
C ARG A 231 5.35 2.30 -15.95
N SER A 232 5.51 3.31 -16.80
CA SER A 232 6.05 3.18 -18.17
C SER A 232 7.42 2.51 -18.26
N LYS A 233 8.22 2.48 -17.18
CA LYS A 233 9.48 1.71 -17.17
C LYS A 233 9.21 0.21 -17.06
N ASN A 234 8.31 -0.22 -16.18
CA ASN A 234 8.04 -1.64 -15.93
C ASN A 234 7.50 -2.32 -17.20
N SER A 235 6.50 -1.70 -17.85
CA SER A 235 5.87 -2.24 -19.06
C SER A 235 6.82 -2.29 -20.27
N ARG A 236 7.65 -1.26 -20.48
CA ARG A 236 8.58 -1.22 -21.63
C ARG A 236 9.70 -2.24 -21.51
N PHE A 237 10.11 -2.55 -20.29
CA PHE A 237 11.23 -3.46 -20.05
C PHE A 237 10.78 -4.92 -19.94
N ALA A 238 9.49 -5.19 -19.73
CA ALA A 238 8.93 -6.54 -19.65
C ALA A 238 9.32 -7.40 -20.86
N GLU A 239 9.84 -8.58 -20.56
CA GLU A 239 10.27 -9.61 -21.50
C GLU A 239 9.29 -10.78 -21.50
N PHE A 240 9.27 -11.58 -22.57
CA PHE A 240 8.46 -12.80 -22.59
C PHE A 240 8.82 -13.75 -21.44
N ALA A 241 10.10 -13.82 -21.05
CA ALA A 241 10.55 -14.63 -19.92
C ALA A 241 9.98 -14.19 -18.57
N ASP A 242 9.48 -12.96 -18.47
CA ASP A 242 8.88 -12.45 -17.25
C ASP A 242 7.42 -12.89 -17.08
N LEU A 243 6.75 -13.24 -18.19
CA LEU A 243 5.31 -13.51 -18.27
C LEU A 243 5.00 -14.97 -17.96
N PHE A 244 3.99 -15.18 -17.12
CA PHE A 244 3.49 -16.51 -16.80
C PHE A 244 2.01 -16.48 -16.43
N GLY A 245 1.36 -17.63 -16.56
CA GLY A 245 -0.02 -17.86 -16.17
C GLY A 245 -0.09 -18.51 -14.79
N ILE A 246 -0.98 -18.02 -13.94
CA ILE A 246 -1.43 -18.74 -12.75
C ILE A 246 -2.96 -18.76 -12.75
N ASN A 247 -3.56 -19.64 -11.95
CA ASN A 247 -4.99 -19.59 -11.68
C ASN A 247 -5.19 -19.13 -10.24
N PHE A 248 -6.11 -18.18 -10.02
CA PHE A 248 -6.60 -17.99 -8.67
C PHE A 248 -7.51 -19.17 -8.32
N PRO A 249 -7.26 -19.86 -7.19
CA PRO A 249 -8.13 -20.94 -6.76
C PRO A 249 -9.51 -20.34 -6.50
N GLU A 250 -10.52 -21.06 -6.97
CA GLU A 250 -11.92 -20.74 -6.71
C GLU A 250 -12.41 -21.72 -5.66
N ASP A 251 -13.07 -21.19 -4.64
CA ASP A 251 -13.47 -21.97 -3.46
C ASP A 251 -14.74 -22.82 -3.71
N GLU A 252 -15.31 -22.79 -4.94
CA GLU A 252 -16.59 -23.43 -5.29
C GLU A 252 -16.51 -24.31 -6.54
N GLU A 253 -17.19 -25.46 -6.50
CA GLU A 253 -17.17 -26.58 -7.46
C GLU A 253 -17.67 -26.23 -8.88
N ASN A 254 -18.28 -25.06 -9.08
CA ASN A 254 -18.89 -24.61 -10.35
C ASN A 254 -18.48 -23.19 -10.78
N SER A 255 -17.35 -22.69 -10.29
CA SER A 255 -16.89 -21.34 -10.61
C SER A 255 -16.14 -21.30 -11.96
N THR A 256 -16.24 -20.17 -12.68
CA THR A 256 -15.58 -20.03 -14.00
C THR A 256 -14.09 -19.85 -13.80
N PRO A 257 -13.20 -20.67 -14.40
CA PRO A 257 -11.76 -20.56 -14.19
C PRO A 257 -11.27 -19.11 -14.24
N CYS A 258 -10.50 -18.70 -13.23
CA CYS A 258 -9.96 -17.35 -13.10
C CYS A 258 -8.47 -17.33 -13.48
N PRO A 259 -8.13 -17.35 -14.78
CA PRO A 259 -6.75 -17.23 -15.20
C PRO A 259 -6.23 -15.83 -14.93
N VAL A 260 -5.00 -15.79 -14.44
CA VAL A 260 -4.26 -14.59 -14.12
C VAL A 260 -3.07 -14.53 -15.05
N LEU A 261 -2.96 -13.43 -15.80
CA LEU A 261 -1.73 -13.07 -16.47
C LEU A 261 -0.88 -12.30 -15.47
N ALA A 262 0.28 -12.83 -15.14
CA ALA A 262 1.25 -12.18 -14.27
C ALA A 262 2.58 -11.98 -15.00
N PHE A 263 3.30 -10.95 -14.60
CA PHE A 263 4.73 -10.89 -14.86
C PHE A 263 5.47 -10.34 -13.64
N HIS A 264 6.72 -10.75 -13.51
CA HIS A 264 7.61 -10.20 -12.49
C HIS A 264 8.53 -9.15 -13.11
N SER A 265 8.96 -8.18 -12.32
CA SER A 265 9.88 -7.14 -12.77
C SER A 265 10.97 -6.90 -11.74
N ASP A 266 12.20 -6.98 -12.22
CA ASP A 266 13.47 -6.65 -11.57
C ASP A 266 13.96 -5.23 -11.95
N PHE A 267 13.15 -4.45 -12.68
CA PHE A 267 13.41 -3.05 -12.99
C PHE A 267 12.39 -2.10 -12.35
N GLY A 268 12.86 -1.08 -11.63
CA GLY A 268 11.97 -0.11 -10.98
C GLY A 268 12.67 0.78 -9.97
N LYS A 269 12.13 1.99 -9.73
CA LYS A 269 12.69 2.94 -8.75
C LYS A 269 12.59 2.45 -7.30
N THR A 270 11.71 1.49 -7.03
CA THR A 270 11.35 0.98 -5.70
C THR A 270 12.01 -0.37 -5.36
N LEU A 271 12.86 -0.91 -6.25
CA LEU A 271 13.58 -2.18 -6.04
C LEU A 271 14.85 -1.99 -5.20
N ALA A 272 14.74 -1.36 -4.04
CA ALA A 272 15.90 -1.08 -3.19
C ALA A 272 16.58 -2.35 -2.62
N ASN A 273 15.94 -3.53 -2.70
CA ASN A 273 16.32 -4.72 -1.93
C ASN A 273 16.36 -6.02 -2.77
N GLY A 274 16.40 -5.96 -4.10
CA GLY A 274 16.60 -7.15 -4.98
C GLY A 274 15.41 -8.11 -5.14
N ASN A 275 14.31 -7.96 -4.39
CA ASN A 275 13.12 -8.80 -4.55
C ASN A 275 12.32 -8.41 -5.81
N PRO A 276 11.91 -9.37 -6.66
CA PRO A 276 11.08 -9.07 -7.83
C PRO A 276 9.71 -8.54 -7.40
N MET A 277 9.26 -7.49 -8.09
CA MET A 277 7.88 -7.00 -8.02
C MET A 277 7.00 -7.85 -8.92
N TYR A 278 5.75 -8.11 -8.53
CA TYR A 278 4.81 -8.87 -9.35
C TYR A 278 3.64 -7.97 -9.73
N PHE A 279 3.26 -8.06 -11.00
CA PHE A 279 2.11 -7.35 -11.53
C PHE A 279 1.19 -8.37 -12.18
N ALA A 280 -0.11 -8.25 -11.95
CA ALA A 280 -1.06 -9.22 -12.46
C ALA A 280 -2.38 -8.58 -12.86
N THR A 281 -3.06 -9.23 -13.81
CA THR A 281 -4.43 -8.93 -14.21
C THR A 281 -5.19 -10.22 -14.49
N ILE A 282 -6.50 -10.18 -14.30
CA ILE A 282 -7.42 -11.22 -14.75
C ILE A 282 -8.16 -10.75 -16.01
N ARG A 283 -9.04 -11.59 -16.55
CA ARG A 283 -9.96 -11.19 -17.62
C ARG A 283 -10.97 -10.19 -17.05
N HIS A 284 -11.08 -9.01 -17.65
CA HIS A 284 -12.02 -7.97 -17.21
C HIS A 284 -13.48 -8.37 -17.53
N LYS A 285 -14.44 -7.98 -16.68
CA LYS A 285 -15.88 -8.27 -16.88
C LYS A 285 -16.41 -7.74 -18.22
N ASP A 286 -16.02 -6.53 -18.58
CA ASP A 286 -16.19 -5.93 -19.91
C ASP A 286 -15.02 -6.28 -20.86
N VAL A 287 -15.33 -6.91 -21.99
CA VAL A 287 -14.33 -7.33 -23.00
C VAL A 287 -13.59 -6.15 -23.64
N ARG A 288 -14.23 -4.98 -23.72
CA ARG A 288 -13.70 -3.80 -24.41
C ARG A 288 -12.50 -3.21 -23.70
N VAL A 289 -12.33 -3.48 -22.40
CA VAL A 289 -11.21 -2.99 -21.57
C VAL A 289 -10.44 -4.12 -20.90
N CYS A 290 -10.57 -5.34 -21.42
CA CYS A 290 -9.84 -6.51 -20.93
C CYS A 290 -8.35 -6.43 -21.29
N ALA A 291 -7.50 -6.09 -20.31
CA ALA A 291 -6.05 -6.04 -20.50
C ALA A 291 -5.46 -7.40 -20.91
N PHE A 292 -5.90 -8.49 -20.27
CA PHE A 292 -5.48 -9.85 -20.64
C PHE A 292 -5.80 -10.13 -22.11
N GLY A 293 -7.05 -9.93 -22.52
CA GLY A 293 -7.49 -10.13 -23.91
C GLY A 293 -6.75 -9.23 -24.89
N ALA A 294 -6.51 -7.97 -24.54
CA ALA A 294 -5.76 -7.04 -25.39
C ALA A 294 -4.29 -7.47 -25.60
N ILE A 295 -3.62 -7.96 -24.55
CA ILE A 295 -2.27 -8.53 -24.66
C ILE A 295 -2.29 -9.78 -25.54
N ALA A 296 -3.28 -10.66 -25.36
CA ALA A 296 -3.41 -11.88 -26.15
C ALA A 296 -3.66 -11.58 -27.64
N PHE A 297 -4.55 -10.63 -27.97
CA PHE A 297 -4.76 -10.18 -29.35
C PHE A 297 -3.52 -9.52 -29.94
N TYR A 298 -2.78 -8.77 -29.15
CA TYR A 298 -1.51 -8.20 -29.59
C TYR A 298 -0.49 -9.28 -29.98
N LEU A 299 -0.38 -10.35 -29.18
CA LEU A 299 0.47 -11.51 -29.52
C LEU A 299 -0.08 -12.31 -30.71
N PHE A 300 -1.40 -12.40 -30.86
CA PHE A 300 -2.03 -12.98 -32.05
C PHE A 300 -1.63 -12.22 -33.30
N TYR A 301 -1.70 -10.88 -33.27
CA TYR A 301 -1.24 -10.05 -34.38
C TYR A 301 0.25 -10.23 -34.67
N HIS A 302 1.08 -10.44 -33.64
CA HIS A 302 2.49 -10.72 -33.83
C HIS A 302 2.75 -12.02 -34.59
N PHE A 303 2.15 -13.14 -34.15
CA PHE A 303 2.54 -14.46 -34.66
C PHE A 303 1.64 -15.00 -35.77
N HIS A 304 0.43 -14.46 -35.98
CA HIS A 304 -0.49 -14.92 -37.04
C HIS A 304 -0.64 -13.90 -38.16
N MET A 305 -0.64 -12.61 -37.84
CA MET A 305 -0.96 -11.56 -38.82
C MET A 305 0.25 -10.79 -39.31
N SER A 306 1.33 -10.78 -38.52
CA SER A 306 2.62 -10.21 -38.91
C SER A 306 3.51 -11.36 -39.36
N ASN A 307 4.41 -11.14 -40.33
CA ASN A 307 5.39 -12.14 -40.79
C ASN A 307 6.49 -12.45 -39.74
N GLU A 308 6.19 -12.33 -38.44
CA GLU A 308 7.11 -12.58 -37.35
C GLU A 308 6.98 -14.02 -36.87
N LYS A 309 8.12 -14.69 -36.71
CA LYS A 309 8.15 -16.10 -36.34
C LYS A 309 7.87 -16.27 -34.85
N PHE A 310 7.21 -17.37 -34.51
CA PHE A 310 7.08 -17.81 -33.12
C PHE A 310 8.48 -18.02 -32.49
N PRO A 311 8.69 -17.67 -31.20
CA PRO A 311 9.98 -17.84 -30.55
C PRO A 311 10.44 -19.29 -30.50
N LYS A 312 11.75 -19.49 -30.48
CA LYS A 312 12.36 -20.80 -30.22
C LYS A 312 12.69 -20.91 -28.74
N PHE A 313 12.53 -22.11 -28.18
CA PHE A 313 12.80 -22.39 -26.77
C PHE A 313 13.89 -23.45 -26.61
N THR A 314 14.76 -23.63 -27.61
CA THR A 314 15.87 -24.59 -27.55
C THR A 314 16.84 -24.22 -26.43
N LYS A 315 17.20 -22.94 -26.33
CA LYS A 315 17.96 -22.39 -25.20
C LYS A 315 17.34 -21.10 -24.67
N ASN A 316 17.61 -20.76 -23.42
CA ASN A 316 17.11 -19.52 -22.83
C ASN A 316 17.56 -18.26 -23.60
N GLU A 317 18.76 -18.25 -24.22
CA GLU A 317 19.24 -17.08 -24.99
C GLU A 317 18.42 -16.79 -26.26
N ASP A 318 17.70 -17.79 -26.77
CA ASP A 318 16.88 -17.64 -27.98
C ASP A 318 15.71 -16.68 -27.76
N TRP A 319 15.20 -16.58 -26.53
CA TRP A 319 13.92 -15.92 -26.25
C TRP A 319 13.89 -14.97 -25.03
N TYR A 320 14.79 -15.10 -24.05
CA TYR A 320 14.74 -14.27 -22.82
C TYR A 320 14.76 -12.78 -23.13
N SER A 321 15.60 -12.36 -24.07
CA SER A 321 15.73 -10.94 -24.46
C SER A 321 14.54 -10.38 -25.26
N LEU A 322 13.56 -11.21 -25.65
CA LEU A 322 12.41 -10.76 -26.44
C LEU A 322 11.46 -9.92 -25.59
N LYS A 323 11.24 -8.68 -26.02
CA LYS A 323 10.40 -7.72 -25.31
C LYS A 323 8.94 -7.93 -25.62
N LEU A 324 8.10 -7.89 -24.59
CA LEU A 324 6.64 -7.84 -24.76
C LEU A 324 6.27 -6.61 -25.58
N LEU A 325 6.66 -5.42 -25.12
CA LEU A 325 6.43 -4.16 -25.83
C LEU A 325 7.70 -3.76 -26.62
N LYS A 326 7.90 -4.40 -27.77
CA LYS A 326 9.11 -4.19 -28.58
C LYS A 326 9.18 -2.85 -29.32
N GLY A 327 10.41 -2.40 -29.54
CA GLY A 327 10.77 -1.33 -30.47
C GLY A 327 10.83 -1.82 -31.92
N LYS A 328 11.75 -1.26 -32.70
CA LYS A 328 12.02 -1.74 -34.08
C LYS A 328 12.62 -3.15 -34.10
N ASP A 329 13.46 -3.43 -33.10
CA ASP A 329 14.09 -4.73 -32.87
C ASP A 329 13.32 -5.44 -31.74
N ALA A 330 13.05 -6.74 -31.90
CA ALA A 330 12.34 -7.56 -30.92
C ALA A 330 13.06 -7.63 -29.56
N LYS A 331 14.39 -7.50 -29.56
CA LYS A 331 15.22 -7.52 -28.33
C LYS A 331 15.35 -6.16 -27.65
N LYS A 332 14.82 -5.10 -28.27
CA LYS A 332 14.93 -3.73 -27.75
C LYS A 332 13.59 -3.22 -27.25
N GLN A 333 13.61 -2.64 -26.06
CA GLN A 333 12.45 -2.01 -25.45
C GLN A 333 11.91 -0.88 -26.31
N MET A 334 10.59 -0.69 -26.31
CA MET A 334 9.97 0.47 -26.93
C MET A 334 10.53 1.79 -26.34
N ALA A 335 10.78 2.78 -27.18
CA ALA A 335 11.15 4.12 -26.73
C ALA A 335 9.98 4.80 -26.00
N TYR A 336 10.27 5.65 -25.01
CA TYR A 336 9.23 6.37 -24.25
C TYR A 336 8.33 7.22 -25.16
N THR A 337 8.93 7.91 -26.13
CA THR A 337 8.21 8.76 -27.09
C THR A 337 7.26 7.94 -27.97
N THR A 338 7.67 6.76 -28.41
CA THR A 338 6.84 5.82 -29.18
C THR A 338 5.64 5.31 -28.39
N MET A 339 5.76 5.18 -27.07
CA MET A 339 4.63 4.84 -26.19
C MET A 339 3.73 6.06 -25.92
N ASN A 340 4.34 7.24 -25.70
CA ASN A 340 3.64 8.44 -25.27
C ASN A 340 2.79 9.07 -26.38
N ALA A 341 3.32 9.17 -27.60
CA ALA A 341 2.65 9.86 -28.70
C ALA A 341 1.28 9.24 -29.07
N PRO A 342 1.13 7.91 -29.18
CA PRO A 342 -0.17 7.29 -29.42
C PRO A 342 -1.20 7.54 -28.30
N ILE A 343 -0.77 7.58 -27.04
CA ILE A 343 -1.67 7.88 -25.91
C ILE A 343 -2.17 9.32 -26.00
N VAL A 344 -1.27 10.28 -26.26
CA VAL A 344 -1.65 11.70 -26.44
C VAL A 344 -2.62 11.85 -27.61
N ARG A 345 -2.38 11.13 -28.71
CA ARG A 345 -3.26 11.11 -29.88
C ARG A 345 -4.65 10.57 -29.53
N ALA A 346 -4.71 9.43 -28.84
CA ALA A 346 -5.96 8.82 -28.44
C ALA A 346 -6.75 9.72 -27.47
N PHE A 347 -6.07 10.37 -26.52
CA PHE A 347 -6.72 11.30 -25.59
C PHE A 347 -7.32 12.49 -26.34
N ARG A 348 -6.58 13.08 -27.29
CA ARG A 348 -7.12 14.14 -28.15
C ARG A 348 -8.35 13.67 -28.93
N GLN A 349 -8.29 12.48 -29.52
CA GLN A 349 -9.42 11.95 -30.30
C GLN A 349 -10.64 11.62 -29.44
N CYS A 350 -10.43 11.23 -28.18
CA CYS A 350 -11.48 10.92 -27.23
C CYS A 350 -11.91 12.13 -26.38
N ASN A 351 -11.43 13.33 -26.70
CA ASN A 351 -11.70 14.58 -25.94
C ASN A 351 -11.29 14.53 -24.45
N ILE A 352 -10.27 13.76 -24.13
CA ILE A 352 -9.74 13.63 -22.76
C ILE A 352 -8.71 14.73 -22.51
N THR A 353 -8.96 15.55 -21.50
CA THR A 353 -8.03 16.59 -21.05
C THR A 353 -7.25 16.10 -19.84
N SER A 354 -6.01 15.68 -20.07
CA SER A 354 -5.13 15.19 -19.00
C SER A 354 -3.68 15.59 -19.25
N LEU A 355 -2.99 16.07 -18.21
CA LEU A 355 -1.54 16.29 -18.28
C LEU A 355 -0.76 15.00 -18.05
N HIS A 356 -1.38 14.03 -17.38
CA HIS A 356 -0.83 12.69 -17.26
C HIS A 356 -1.10 11.89 -18.53
N THR A 357 -0.06 11.30 -19.12
CA THR A 357 -0.17 10.47 -20.33
C THR A 357 0.14 9.00 -20.00
N THR A 358 1.39 8.57 -20.14
CA THR A 358 1.86 7.21 -19.86
C THR A 358 1.70 6.79 -18.39
N HIS A 359 1.54 7.77 -17.49
CA HIS A 359 1.30 7.55 -16.06
C HIS A 359 -0.18 7.65 -15.66
N ALA A 360 -1.08 8.04 -16.56
CA ALA A 360 -2.50 8.21 -16.23
C ALA A 360 -3.13 6.90 -15.73
N GLY A 361 -2.79 5.76 -16.35
CA GLY A 361 -3.27 4.44 -15.92
C GLY A 361 -2.86 4.04 -14.50
N HIS A 362 -1.69 4.47 -14.02
CA HIS A 362 -1.24 4.15 -12.66
C HIS A 362 -2.14 4.76 -11.59
N GLY A 363 -2.53 6.03 -11.76
CA GLY A 363 -3.44 6.73 -10.85
C GLY A 363 -4.90 6.37 -11.08
N SER A 364 -5.35 6.33 -12.33
CA SER A 364 -6.74 5.98 -12.67
C SER A 364 -7.09 4.54 -12.28
N GLY A 365 -6.19 3.59 -12.44
CA GLY A 365 -6.42 2.20 -12.00
C GLY A 365 -6.60 2.09 -10.48
N ALA A 366 -5.79 2.82 -9.71
CA ALA A 366 -5.92 2.86 -8.25
C ALA A 366 -7.26 3.44 -7.81
N ARG A 367 -7.64 4.60 -8.37
CA ARG A 367 -8.94 5.25 -8.12
C ARG A 367 -10.11 4.35 -8.51
N ASN A 368 -10.02 3.66 -9.66
CA ASN A 368 -11.07 2.75 -10.11
C ASN A 368 -11.27 1.57 -9.15
N ALA A 369 -10.18 0.98 -8.67
CA ALA A 369 -10.23 -0.11 -7.71
C ALA A 369 -10.74 0.36 -6.32
N GLU A 370 -10.32 1.55 -5.87
CA GLU A 370 -10.80 2.19 -4.63
C GLU A 370 -12.31 2.41 -4.67
N LEU A 371 -12.82 3.03 -5.75
CA LEU A 371 -14.27 3.24 -5.97
C LEU A 371 -15.06 1.93 -5.99
N ARG A 372 -14.40 0.80 -6.27
CA ARG A 372 -14.99 -0.55 -6.26
C ARG A 372 -14.73 -1.31 -4.96
N GLY A 373 -14.29 -0.62 -3.91
CA GLY A 373 -14.18 -1.14 -2.54
C GLY A 373 -12.84 -1.79 -2.21
N ALA A 374 -11.79 -1.60 -3.01
CA ALA A 374 -10.45 -2.03 -2.64
C ALA A 374 -9.85 -1.09 -1.57
N THR A 375 -9.36 -1.66 -0.47
CA THR A 375 -8.73 -0.90 0.62
C THR A 375 -7.35 -0.36 0.22
N GLU A 376 -6.86 0.69 0.90
CA GLU A 376 -5.53 1.26 0.64
C GLU A 376 -4.41 0.21 0.70
N ASP A 377 -4.43 -0.70 1.69
CA ASP A 377 -3.42 -1.77 1.82
C ASP A 377 -3.46 -2.77 0.65
N GLN A 378 -4.64 -3.01 0.08
CA GLN A 378 -4.79 -3.86 -1.11
C GLN A 378 -4.25 -3.16 -2.36
N LEU A 379 -4.50 -1.86 -2.51
CA LEU A 379 -3.97 -1.04 -3.60
C LEU A 379 -2.44 -0.92 -3.52
N ARG A 380 -1.93 -0.68 -2.30
CA ARG A 380 -0.51 -0.59 -1.98
C ARG A 380 0.25 -1.82 -2.49
N ARG A 381 -0.28 -3.01 -2.21
CA ARG A 381 0.26 -4.28 -2.71
C ARG A 381 0.17 -4.41 -4.22
N HIS A 382 -0.99 -4.14 -4.81
CA HIS A 382 -1.22 -4.28 -6.26
C HIS A 382 -0.31 -3.37 -7.10
N GLY A 383 -0.18 -2.09 -6.72
CA GLY A 383 0.68 -1.14 -7.43
C GLY A 383 2.14 -1.15 -6.97
N CYS A 384 2.51 -2.08 -6.07
CA CYS A 384 3.85 -2.20 -5.49
C CYS A 384 4.36 -0.87 -4.88
N TRP A 385 3.50 -0.16 -4.16
CA TRP A 385 3.88 1.04 -3.41
C TRP A 385 4.39 0.65 -2.02
N ASN A 386 5.48 1.25 -1.55
CA ASN A 386 5.94 1.17 -0.15
C ASN A 386 5.93 -0.25 0.47
N MET A 387 6.42 -1.27 -0.24
CA MET A 387 6.33 -2.67 0.20
C MET A 387 7.04 -2.92 1.55
N GLN A 388 6.31 -3.49 2.51
CA GLN A 388 6.84 -3.81 3.84
C GLN A 388 7.60 -5.15 3.87
N SER A 389 8.24 -5.49 4.98
CA SER A 389 9.06 -6.72 5.07
C SER A 389 8.23 -8.00 4.82
N MET A 390 7.01 -8.07 5.38
CA MET A 390 6.12 -9.23 5.23
C MET A 390 5.69 -9.46 3.77
N GLU A 391 5.29 -8.40 3.08
CA GLU A 391 4.92 -8.42 1.66
C GLU A 391 6.10 -8.78 0.76
N ARG A 392 7.33 -8.47 1.20
CA ARG A 392 8.55 -8.75 0.44
C ARG A 392 8.91 -10.24 0.43
N HIS A 393 8.74 -10.93 1.55
CA HIS A 393 9.31 -12.27 1.75
C HIS A 393 8.29 -13.41 1.85
N TYR A 394 7.06 -13.18 2.32
CA TYR A 394 6.19 -14.28 2.76
C TYR A 394 4.84 -14.38 2.04
N LEU A 395 4.35 -13.30 1.43
CA LEU A 395 3.02 -13.29 0.80
C LEU A 395 3.10 -13.49 -0.71
N MET A 396 2.08 -14.13 -1.29
CA MET A 396 1.74 -13.94 -2.70
C MET A 396 1.57 -12.43 -2.90
N LYS A 397 2.52 -11.80 -3.60
CA LYS A 397 2.61 -10.34 -3.82
C LYS A 397 1.45 -9.75 -4.64
N LEU A 398 0.37 -10.51 -4.83
CA LEU A 398 -0.79 -10.19 -5.65
C LEU A 398 -2.05 -10.04 -4.79
N SER A 399 -2.62 -8.84 -4.78
CA SER A 399 -3.86 -8.54 -4.05
C SER A 399 -5.09 -8.99 -4.85
N ARG A 400 -5.62 -10.18 -4.56
CA ARG A 400 -6.80 -10.74 -5.27
C ARG A 400 -7.99 -9.76 -5.29
N ALA A 401 -8.27 -9.11 -4.16
CA ALA A 401 -9.36 -8.14 -4.03
C ALA A 401 -9.18 -6.92 -4.96
N SER A 402 -7.98 -6.33 -4.98
CA SER A 402 -7.66 -5.19 -5.87
C SER A 402 -7.69 -5.61 -7.35
N ILE A 403 -7.12 -6.78 -7.67
CA ILE A 403 -7.13 -7.34 -9.04
C ILE A 403 -8.56 -7.55 -9.53
N ARG A 404 -9.45 -8.07 -8.67
CA ARG A 404 -10.88 -8.23 -8.98
C ARG A 404 -11.58 -6.88 -9.19
N ALA A 405 -11.39 -5.94 -8.25
CA ALA A 405 -12.00 -4.62 -8.29
C ALA A 405 -11.69 -3.86 -9.59
N VAL A 406 -10.40 -3.71 -9.92
CA VAL A 406 -9.98 -3.01 -11.14
C VAL A 406 -10.50 -3.71 -12.41
N ASN A 407 -10.70 -5.04 -12.35
CA ASN A 407 -11.21 -5.82 -13.48
C ASN A 407 -12.75 -5.93 -13.55
N GLY A 408 -13.50 -5.21 -12.72
CA GLY A 408 -14.96 -5.17 -12.78
C GLY A 408 -15.68 -6.24 -11.99
N PHE A 409 -14.98 -6.88 -11.04
CA PHE A 409 -15.56 -7.87 -10.14
C PHE A 409 -15.57 -7.36 -8.70
N PRO A 410 -16.49 -7.84 -7.87
CA PRO A 410 -16.47 -7.57 -6.43
C PRO A 410 -15.17 -8.02 -5.76
N THR A 411 -14.77 -7.34 -4.69
CA THR A 411 -13.53 -7.61 -3.93
C THR A 411 -13.56 -8.91 -3.13
N ARG A 412 -14.76 -9.43 -2.80
CA ARG A 412 -14.96 -10.61 -1.96
C ARG A 412 -14.54 -11.93 -2.65
N LYS A 413 -14.39 -13.00 -1.86
CA LYS A 413 -14.10 -14.36 -2.35
C LYS A 413 -15.27 -14.92 -3.18
N SER A 414 -14.98 -15.90 -4.05
CA SER A 414 -15.96 -16.60 -4.92
C SER A 414 -16.87 -15.74 -5.80
N ARG A 415 -16.49 -14.50 -6.13
CA ARG A 415 -17.31 -13.58 -6.96
C ARG A 415 -16.73 -13.28 -8.33
N TYR A 416 -15.91 -14.19 -8.85
CA TYR A 416 -15.47 -14.12 -10.23
C TYR A 416 -16.46 -14.91 -11.09
N TRP A 417 -17.16 -14.21 -11.99
CA TRP A 417 -18.11 -14.82 -12.91
C TRP A 417 -18.02 -14.15 -14.26
N LEU A 418 -17.59 -14.93 -15.24
CA LEU A 418 -17.36 -14.45 -16.59
C LEU A 418 -18.26 -15.19 -17.59
N PRO A 419 -19.46 -14.65 -17.92
CA PRO A 419 -20.40 -15.32 -18.81
C PRO A 419 -19.81 -15.74 -20.15
N ARG A 420 -18.95 -14.91 -20.75
CA ARG A 420 -18.33 -15.20 -22.04
C ARG A 420 -17.25 -16.30 -21.98
N ALA A 421 -16.98 -16.85 -20.80
CA ALA A 421 -16.05 -17.97 -20.59
C ALA A 421 -16.75 -19.29 -20.24
N LEU A 422 -18.08 -19.35 -20.25
CA LEU A 422 -18.85 -20.55 -19.92
C LEU A 422 -18.64 -21.70 -20.90
N VAL A 423 -18.53 -21.37 -22.18
CA VAL A 423 -18.26 -22.36 -23.22
C VAL A 423 -16.75 -22.44 -23.45
N GLN A 424 -16.21 -23.65 -23.33
CA GLN A 424 -14.84 -23.94 -23.70
C GLN A 424 -14.75 -24.26 -25.19
N PRO A 425 -13.85 -23.62 -25.96
CA PRO A 425 -13.63 -23.99 -27.35
C PRO A 425 -12.99 -25.38 -27.44
N GLU A 426 -13.32 -26.14 -28.49
CA GLU A 426 -12.69 -27.45 -28.72
C GLU A 426 -11.17 -27.33 -28.87
N GLU A 427 -10.45 -28.36 -28.43
CA GLU A 427 -8.99 -28.36 -28.47
C GLU A 427 -8.44 -28.24 -29.91
N SER A 428 -9.15 -28.82 -30.88
CA SER A 428 -8.86 -28.70 -32.31
C SER A 428 -8.82 -27.24 -32.79
N LEU A 429 -9.80 -26.44 -32.39
CA LEU A 429 -9.88 -25.00 -32.67
C LEU A 429 -8.82 -24.22 -31.88
N GLN A 430 -8.58 -24.57 -30.61
CA GLN A 430 -7.53 -23.93 -29.80
C GLN A 430 -6.15 -24.08 -30.46
N ARG A 431 -5.79 -25.27 -30.93
CA ARG A 431 -4.49 -25.57 -31.56
C ARG A 431 -4.25 -24.81 -32.86
N LYS A 432 -5.28 -24.25 -33.51
CA LYS A 432 -5.10 -23.34 -34.65
C LYS A 432 -4.45 -22.02 -34.24
N ILE A 433 -4.55 -21.62 -32.97
CA ILE A 433 -3.91 -20.42 -32.43
C ILE A 433 -2.58 -20.82 -31.79
N PHE A 434 -1.48 -20.25 -32.28
CA PHE A 434 -0.11 -20.54 -31.82
C PHE A 434 0.20 -22.04 -31.89
N PRO A 435 0.12 -22.68 -33.07
CA PRO A 435 0.21 -24.13 -33.21
C PRO A 435 1.50 -24.72 -32.62
N GLU A 436 2.60 -23.97 -32.62
CA GLU A 436 3.90 -24.40 -32.13
C GLU A 436 3.99 -24.56 -30.60
N VAL A 437 3.01 -24.06 -29.84
CA VAL A 437 3.06 -24.04 -28.37
C VAL A 437 3.10 -25.44 -27.76
N ASP A 438 2.34 -26.40 -28.30
CA ASP A 438 2.29 -27.76 -27.73
C ASP A 438 3.62 -28.50 -27.95
N ASP A 439 4.20 -28.36 -29.14
CA ASP A 439 5.50 -28.96 -29.47
C ASP A 439 6.61 -28.40 -28.58
N TRP A 440 6.65 -27.08 -28.41
CA TRP A 440 7.64 -26.45 -27.53
C TRP A 440 7.44 -26.80 -26.07
N LEU A 441 6.19 -26.85 -25.59
CA LEU A 441 5.91 -27.21 -24.20
C LEU A 441 6.36 -28.64 -23.92
N SER A 442 6.04 -29.57 -24.82
CA SER A 442 6.48 -30.97 -24.72
C SER A 442 8.00 -31.11 -24.69
N LYS A 443 8.73 -30.40 -25.55
CA LYS A 443 10.21 -30.41 -25.57
C LYS A 443 10.82 -29.88 -24.28
N VAL A 444 10.30 -28.77 -23.77
CA VAL A 444 10.79 -28.14 -22.52
C VAL A 444 10.46 -28.99 -21.28
N GLU A 445 9.37 -29.76 -21.30
CA GLU A 445 8.96 -30.65 -20.19
C GLU A 445 9.67 -32.01 -20.21
N SER A 446 10.06 -32.52 -21.38
CA SER A 446 10.65 -33.87 -21.54
C SER A 446 12.18 -33.94 -21.52
N GLU A 447 12.87 -32.80 -21.37
CA GLU A 447 14.36 -32.68 -21.39
C GLU A 447 15.04 -33.16 -22.69
N ASN A 448 14.27 -33.42 -23.76
CA ASN A 448 14.78 -33.75 -25.08
C ASN A 448 14.63 -32.55 -26.03
N ASP A 449 15.70 -32.16 -26.71
CA ASP A 449 15.76 -31.10 -27.73
C ASP A 449 15.57 -29.64 -27.27
N ALA A 450 15.34 -29.39 -25.97
CA ALA A 450 15.26 -28.05 -25.40
C ALA A 450 15.73 -28.01 -23.93
N GLU A 451 16.31 -26.89 -23.52
CA GLU A 451 16.69 -26.63 -22.13
C GLU A 451 15.44 -26.56 -21.22
N ARG A 452 15.46 -27.29 -20.10
CA ARG A 452 14.37 -27.23 -19.12
C ARG A 452 14.36 -25.89 -18.41
N SER A 453 13.27 -25.14 -18.57
CA SER A 453 13.12 -23.80 -18.01
C SER A 453 11.73 -23.60 -17.40
N ILE A 454 11.69 -23.21 -16.12
CA ILE A 454 10.44 -22.88 -15.41
C ILE A 454 9.75 -21.70 -16.11
N SER A 455 10.52 -20.71 -16.55
CA SER A 455 9.99 -19.55 -17.28
C SER A 455 9.40 -19.96 -18.62
N ALA A 456 10.05 -20.86 -19.36
CA ALA A 456 9.52 -21.36 -20.62
C ALA A 456 8.21 -22.13 -20.42
N GLN A 457 8.14 -23.02 -19.42
CA GLN A 457 6.89 -23.71 -19.06
C GLN A 457 5.79 -22.72 -18.67
N GLY A 458 6.10 -21.73 -17.82
CA GLY A 458 5.16 -20.71 -17.38
C GLY A 458 4.61 -19.86 -18.53
N PHE A 459 5.48 -19.44 -19.45
CA PHE A 459 5.10 -18.68 -20.64
C PHE A 459 4.27 -19.52 -21.62
N LEU A 460 4.71 -20.75 -21.94
CA LEU A 460 4.01 -21.61 -22.89
C LEU A 460 2.62 -22.05 -22.36
N ARG A 461 2.50 -22.31 -21.05
CA ARG A 461 1.19 -22.55 -20.41
C ARG A 461 0.30 -21.31 -20.48
N LEU A 462 0.84 -20.11 -20.26
CA LEU A 462 0.11 -18.86 -20.49
C LEU A 462 -0.36 -18.73 -21.94
N MET A 463 0.47 -19.09 -22.92
CA MET A 463 0.10 -19.07 -24.34
C MET A 463 -1.06 -20.04 -24.63
N LYS A 464 -1.09 -21.23 -24.01
CA LYS A 464 -2.25 -22.14 -24.08
C LYS A 464 -3.51 -21.48 -23.52
N THR A 465 -3.43 -20.84 -22.36
CA THR A 465 -4.55 -20.06 -21.81
C THR A 465 -4.99 -18.95 -22.76
N MET A 466 -4.04 -18.25 -23.40
CA MET A 466 -4.34 -17.18 -24.37
C MET A 466 -5.12 -17.68 -25.59
N ARG A 467 -4.95 -18.93 -26.04
CA ARG A 467 -5.77 -19.51 -27.12
C ARG A 467 -7.26 -19.43 -26.79
N VAL A 468 -7.64 -19.88 -25.60
CA VAL A 468 -9.02 -19.84 -25.10
C VAL A 468 -9.50 -18.40 -24.95
N VAL A 469 -8.67 -17.53 -24.35
CA VAL A 469 -8.99 -16.10 -24.16
C VAL A 469 -9.27 -15.42 -25.48
N ILE A 470 -8.44 -15.63 -26.50
CA ILE A 470 -8.58 -15.04 -27.85
C ILE A 470 -9.90 -15.49 -28.47
N LEU A 471 -10.21 -16.79 -28.46
CA LEU A 471 -11.44 -17.33 -29.06
C LEU A 471 -12.69 -16.78 -28.37
N GLN A 472 -12.71 -16.78 -27.03
CA GLN A 472 -13.84 -16.27 -26.24
C GLN A 472 -14.03 -14.76 -26.41
N ASP A 473 -12.96 -13.96 -26.33
CA ASP A 473 -13.05 -12.50 -26.51
C ASP A 473 -13.38 -12.16 -27.98
N ALA A 474 -12.89 -12.93 -28.95
CA ALA A 474 -13.18 -12.74 -30.38
C ALA A 474 -14.65 -13.00 -30.69
N ALA A 475 -15.27 -14.01 -30.09
CA ALA A 475 -16.70 -14.30 -30.30
C ALA A 475 -17.57 -13.09 -29.94
N VAL A 476 -17.26 -12.41 -28.84
CA VAL A 476 -18.00 -11.21 -28.40
C VAL A 476 -17.63 -9.97 -29.23
N LEU A 477 -16.34 -9.72 -29.45
CA LEU A 477 -15.89 -8.52 -30.19
C LEU A 477 -16.26 -8.56 -31.67
N ARG A 478 -16.39 -9.75 -32.27
CA ARG A 478 -16.81 -9.91 -33.67
C ARG A 478 -18.27 -9.52 -33.86
N GLU A 479 -19.13 -9.83 -32.90
CA GLU A 479 -20.54 -9.39 -32.93
C GLU A 479 -20.63 -7.85 -32.87
N GLN A 480 -19.79 -7.22 -32.04
CA GLN A 480 -19.78 -5.76 -31.85
C GLN A 480 -19.06 -5.00 -32.98
N HIS A 481 -18.04 -5.60 -33.58
CA HIS A 481 -17.17 -4.99 -34.59
C HIS A 481 -16.89 -5.96 -35.75
N PRO A 482 -17.92 -6.39 -36.51
CA PRO A 482 -17.79 -7.46 -37.51
C PRO A 482 -16.82 -7.11 -38.64
N ASN A 483 -16.67 -5.84 -38.94
CA ASN A 483 -15.80 -5.34 -40.02
C ASN A 483 -14.33 -5.24 -39.62
N HIS A 484 -13.95 -5.56 -38.38
CA HIS A 484 -12.57 -5.44 -37.92
C HIS A 484 -11.65 -6.43 -38.67
N PRO A 485 -10.50 -5.99 -39.22
CA PRO A 485 -9.66 -6.81 -40.11
C PRO A 485 -9.18 -8.14 -39.52
N MET A 486 -8.94 -8.20 -38.20
CA MET A 486 -8.58 -9.45 -37.51
C MET A 486 -9.56 -10.58 -37.81
N PHE A 487 -10.86 -10.29 -37.91
CA PHE A 487 -11.88 -11.31 -38.11
C PHE A 487 -11.90 -11.86 -39.55
N ASN A 488 -11.20 -11.25 -40.50
CA ASN A 488 -11.01 -11.83 -41.84
C ASN A 488 -10.01 -13.00 -41.84
N HIS A 489 -9.28 -13.22 -40.73
CA HIS A 489 -8.37 -14.33 -40.61
C HIS A 489 -9.12 -15.68 -40.71
N PRO A 490 -8.59 -16.69 -41.44
CA PRO A 490 -9.29 -17.96 -41.70
C PRO A 490 -9.80 -18.66 -40.44
N ILE A 491 -9.09 -18.55 -39.32
CA ILE A 491 -9.50 -19.12 -38.02
C ILE A 491 -10.88 -18.59 -37.60
N PHE A 492 -11.15 -17.30 -37.77
CA PHE A 492 -12.41 -16.69 -37.33
C PHE A 492 -13.53 -16.78 -38.39
N GLN A 493 -13.21 -17.28 -39.58
CA GLN A 493 -14.16 -17.57 -40.66
C GLN A 493 -14.53 -19.06 -40.73
N GLY A 494 -13.76 -19.93 -40.06
CA GLY A 494 -14.00 -21.37 -40.02
C GLY A 494 -15.28 -21.76 -39.29
N GLN A 495 -15.94 -22.82 -39.76
CA GLN A 495 -17.20 -23.32 -39.20
C GLN A 495 -17.07 -23.75 -37.73
N ASP A 496 -15.90 -24.23 -37.33
CA ASP A 496 -15.57 -24.59 -35.94
C ASP A 496 -15.64 -23.36 -35.02
N PHE A 497 -15.02 -22.24 -35.42
CA PHE A 497 -15.14 -21.00 -34.67
C PHE A 497 -16.56 -20.42 -34.70
N LEU A 498 -17.23 -20.43 -35.86
CA LEU A 498 -18.59 -19.88 -35.99
C LEU A 498 -19.59 -20.64 -35.11
N SER A 499 -19.50 -21.97 -35.08
CA SER A 499 -20.32 -22.82 -34.20
C SER A 499 -20.05 -22.52 -32.73
N PHE A 500 -18.77 -22.42 -32.35
CA PHE A 500 -18.37 -22.04 -31.00
C PHE A 500 -18.89 -20.64 -30.61
N ALA A 501 -18.77 -19.66 -31.48
CA ALA A 501 -19.23 -18.29 -31.22
C ALA A 501 -20.76 -18.24 -31.01
N ALA A 502 -21.52 -18.99 -31.82
CA ALA A 502 -22.97 -19.10 -31.66
C ALA A 502 -23.35 -19.77 -30.33
N ALA A 503 -22.68 -20.86 -29.96
CA ALA A 503 -22.88 -21.55 -28.69
C ALA A 503 -22.54 -20.66 -27.48
N SER A 504 -21.41 -19.93 -27.54
CA SER A 504 -20.99 -18.98 -26.51
C SER A 504 -22.00 -17.84 -26.36
N ALA A 505 -22.46 -17.25 -27.46
CA ALA A 505 -23.48 -16.20 -27.43
C ALA A 505 -24.82 -16.70 -26.86
N HIS A 506 -25.21 -17.95 -27.18
CA HIS A 506 -26.37 -18.59 -26.58
C HIS A 506 -26.21 -18.76 -25.06
N ALA A 507 -25.09 -19.33 -24.61
CA ALA A 507 -24.82 -19.56 -23.19
C ALA A 507 -24.80 -18.26 -22.38
N VAL A 508 -24.22 -17.18 -22.92
CA VAL A 508 -24.23 -15.85 -22.28
C VAL A 508 -25.65 -15.30 -22.09
N ARG A 509 -26.55 -15.54 -23.05
CA ARG A 509 -27.94 -15.06 -22.99
C ARG A 509 -28.82 -15.91 -22.07
N THR A 510 -28.59 -17.22 -21.99
CA THR A 510 -29.48 -18.16 -21.29
C THR A 510 -29.03 -18.50 -19.87
N THR A 511 -27.73 -18.38 -19.56
CA THR A 511 -27.22 -18.71 -18.23
C THR A 511 -27.37 -17.53 -17.29
N PRO A 512 -28.23 -17.59 -16.25
CA PRO A 512 -28.35 -16.53 -15.27
C PRO A 512 -27.08 -16.40 -14.43
N THR A 513 -26.93 -15.25 -13.76
CA THR A 513 -25.88 -15.10 -12.76
C THR A 513 -26.13 -16.08 -11.60
N PRO A 514 -25.11 -16.84 -11.13
CA PRO A 514 -25.25 -17.77 -10.01
C PRO A 514 -26.01 -17.19 -8.81
N SER A 515 -26.93 -17.99 -8.26
CA SER A 515 -27.88 -17.57 -7.20
C SER A 515 -27.18 -17.07 -5.94
N HIS A 516 -26.06 -17.69 -5.54
CA HIS A 516 -25.28 -17.23 -4.39
C HIS A 516 -24.75 -15.80 -4.58
N MET A 517 -24.38 -15.40 -5.80
CA MET A 517 -23.99 -14.00 -6.07
C MET A 517 -25.20 -13.07 -6.03
N GLN A 518 -26.33 -13.49 -6.61
CA GLN A 518 -27.57 -12.70 -6.58
C GLN A 518 -28.02 -12.45 -5.14
N ILE A 519 -28.05 -13.47 -4.29
CA ILE A 519 -28.42 -13.37 -2.87
C ILE A 519 -27.48 -12.41 -2.13
N GLN A 520 -26.17 -12.55 -2.34
CA GLN A 520 -25.24 -11.70 -1.62
C GLN A 520 -25.16 -10.25 -2.13
N ASP A 521 -25.73 -9.94 -3.30
CA ASP A 521 -25.89 -8.56 -3.78
C ASP A 521 -27.09 -7.87 -3.11
N VAL A 522 -28.10 -8.62 -2.66
CA VAL A 522 -29.24 -8.09 -1.88
C VAL A 522 -28.96 -8.01 -0.37
N ILE A 523 -27.96 -8.72 0.16
CA ILE A 523 -27.61 -8.69 1.60
C ILE A 523 -27.45 -7.27 2.17
N PRO A 524 -26.75 -6.31 1.51
CA PRO A 524 -26.62 -4.96 2.07
C PRO A 524 -27.97 -4.25 2.26
N GLU A 525 -28.89 -4.43 1.31
CA GLU A 525 -30.25 -3.88 1.39
C GLU A 525 -31.07 -4.58 2.49
N VAL A 526 -30.90 -5.90 2.63
CA VAL A 526 -31.54 -6.66 3.71
C VAL A 526 -31.01 -6.21 5.08
N ASN A 527 -29.69 -6.04 5.24
CA ASN A 527 -29.09 -5.54 6.47
C ASN A 527 -29.60 -4.13 6.79
N HIS A 528 -29.67 -3.24 5.81
CA HIS A 528 -30.21 -1.88 6.03
C HIS A 528 -31.67 -1.91 6.52
N ARG A 529 -32.48 -2.82 5.98
CA ARG A 529 -33.87 -3.02 6.45
C ARG A 529 -33.95 -3.63 7.84
N LEU A 530 -33.04 -4.55 8.18
CA LEU A 530 -32.95 -5.12 9.52
C LEU A 530 -32.55 -4.05 10.54
N ASP A 531 -31.56 -3.21 10.21
CA ASP A 531 -31.15 -2.08 11.07
C ASP A 531 -32.32 -1.09 11.30
N ASP A 532 -33.12 -0.81 10.27
CA ASP A 532 -34.31 0.06 10.38
C ASP A 532 -35.41 -0.59 11.25
N ILE A 533 -35.60 -1.90 11.14
CA ILE A 533 -36.51 -2.67 12.00
C ILE A 533 -36.03 -2.64 13.46
N ASP A 534 -34.75 -2.89 13.72
CA ASP A 534 -34.17 -2.87 15.05
C ASP A 534 -34.27 -1.47 15.68
N MET A 535 -34.02 -0.43 14.90
CA MET A 535 -34.20 0.96 15.34
C MET A 535 -35.65 1.24 15.73
N LYS A 536 -36.62 0.86 14.88
CA LYS A 536 -38.05 1.02 15.18
C LYS A 536 -38.47 0.22 16.40
N MET A 537 -38.02 -1.03 16.52
CA MET A 537 -38.31 -1.90 17.65
C MET A 537 -37.76 -1.32 18.95
N GLY A 538 -36.54 -0.78 18.93
CA GLY A 538 -35.95 -0.07 20.07
C GLY A 538 -36.68 1.23 20.44
N MET A 539 -37.28 1.93 19.47
CA MET A 539 -38.16 3.07 19.74
C MET A 539 -39.46 2.63 20.44
N TYR A 540 -40.12 1.57 19.95
CA TYR A 540 -41.33 1.02 20.59
C TYR A 540 -41.06 0.56 22.03
N HIS A 541 -39.99 -0.21 22.24
CA HIS A 541 -39.63 -0.68 23.58
C HIS A 541 -39.34 0.48 24.53
N ARG A 542 -38.66 1.54 24.07
CA ARG A 542 -38.40 2.74 24.89
C ARG A 542 -39.69 3.46 25.26
N ALA A 543 -40.60 3.66 24.30
CA ALA A 543 -41.89 4.29 24.56
C ALA A 543 -42.71 3.49 25.57
N GLU A 544 -42.77 2.17 25.43
CA GLU A 544 -43.48 1.29 26.35
C GLU A 544 -42.87 1.31 27.78
N LEU A 545 -41.54 1.30 27.88
CA LEU A 545 -40.84 1.44 29.17
C LEU A 545 -41.13 2.78 29.84
N GLU A 546 -41.30 3.84 29.05
CA GLU A 546 -41.61 5.18 29.55
C GLU A 546 -43.03 5.24 30.09
N THR A 547 -44.00 4.62 29.41
CA THR A 547 -45.38 4.45 29.90
C THR A 547 -45.41 3.65 31.21
N LEU A 548 -44.73 2.51 31.26
CA LEU A 548 -44.65 1.67 32.48
C LEU A 548 -43.98 2.40 33.65
N ARG A 549 -43.00 3.28 33.36
CA ARG A 549 -42.37 4.13 34.39
C ARG A 549 -43.34 5.18 34.92
N GLN A 550 -44.16 5.78 34.06
CA GLN A 550 -45.20 6.73 34.48
C GLN A 550 -46.25 6.06 35.36
N GLU A 551 -46.74 4.88 34.97
CA GLU A 551 -47.69 4.09 35.75
C GLU A 551 -47.10 3.69 37.12
N ASN A 552 -45.84 3.24 37.16
CA ASN A 552 -45.16 2.93 38.43
C ASN A 552 -44.99 4.16 39.32
N ALA A 553 -44.71 5.34 38.74
CA ALA A 553 -44.61 6.58 39.51
C ALA A 553 -45.97 6.97 40.12
N GLU A 554 -47.07 6.71 39.40
CA GLU A 554 -48.42 6.94 39.89
C GLU A 554 -48.85 5.95 40.99
N LEU A 555 -48.52 4.67 40.82
CA LEU A 555 -48.71 3.66 41.87
C LEU A 555 -47.93 4.01 43.13
N LYS A 556 -46.67 4.44 43.01
CA LYS A 556 -45.85 4.88 44.15
C LYS A 556 -46.46 6.09 44.86
N ARG A 557 -46.96 7.08 44.12
CA ARG A 557 -47.68 8.23 44.69
C ARG A 557 -48.92 7.80 45.47
N SER A 558 -49.72 6.89 44.90
CA SER A 558 -50.92 6.37 45.54
C SER A 558 -50.60 5.57 46.81
N LEU A 559 -49.54 4.76 46.79
CA LEU A 559 -49.07 3.99 47.94
C LEU A 559 -48.55 4.91 49.05
N GLY A 560 -47.84 6.00 48.71
CA GLY A 560 -47.38 7.01 49.67
C GLY A 560 -48.55 7.71 50.36
N ALA A 561 -49.57 8.13 49.60
CA ALA A 561 -50.77 8.72 50.16
C ALA A 561 -51.56 7.75 51.08
N LEU A 562 -51.53 6.44 50.78
CA LEU A 562 -52.11 5.43 51.66
C LEU A 562 -51.31 5.29 52.96
N HIS A 563 -49.97 5.27 52.89
CA HIS A 563 -49.11 5.21 54.07
C HIS A 563 -49.32 6.42 54.98
N GLU A 564 -49.41 7.64 54.44
CA GLU A 564 -49.73 8.84 55.24
C GLU A 564 -51.08 8.73 55.96
N LYS A 565 -52.10 8.17 55.30
CA LYS A 565 -53.42 7.94 55.93
C LYS A 565 -53.35 6.88 57.03
N ILE A 566 -52.57 5.81 56.84
CA ILE A 566 -52.36 4.77 57.85
C ILE A 566 -51.56 5.33 59.03
N ASP A 567 -50.51 6.10 58.80
CA ASP A 567 -49.72 6.76 59.85
C ASP A 567 -50.57 7.73 60.67
N CYS A 568 -51.50 8.46 60.05
CA CYS A 568 -52.47 9.27 60.76
C CYS A 568 -53.39 8.43 61.68
N LEU A 569 -53.72 7.19 61.29
CA LEU A 569 -54.55 6.28 62.10
C LEU A 569 -53.76 5.63 63.25
N THR A 570 -52.49 5.29 63.05
CA THR A 570 -51.64 4.62 64.07
C THR A 570 -51.01 5.60 65.08
N THR A 571 -50.69 6.83 64.69
CA THR A 571 -50.10 7.84 65.59
C THR A 571 -51.12 8.57 66.47
N GLY A 572 -52.39 8.19 66.43
CA GLY A 572 -53.43 8.72 67.32
C GLY A 572 -53.75 10.21 67.10
N HIS A 573 -53.34 10.81 65.98
CA HIS A 573 -53.73 12.16 65.61
C HIS A 573 -55.08 12.16 64.88
N PHE A 574 -56.15 11.85 65.63
CA PHE A 574 -57.50 12.19 65.21
C PHE A 574 -57.68 13.70 65.26
N ARG A 575 -57.42 14.40 64.14
CA ARG A 575 -58.10 15.67 63.88
C ARG A 575 -59.41 15.37 63.19
N PHE A 576 -60.46 15.33 63.98
CA PHE A 576 -61.82 15.50 63.51
C PHE A 576 -61.92 16.91 62.89
N VAL A 577 -61.85 17.00 61.56
CA VAL A 577 -62.31 18.18 60.85
C VAL A 577 -63.70 17.84 60.30
N PRO A 578 -64.77 18.53 60.75
CA PRO A 578 -66.11 18.30 60.23
C PRO A 578 -66.14 18.57 58.73
N SER A 579 -66.79 17.67 58.01
CA SER A 579 -67.25 17.88 56.65
C SER A 579 -68.14 19.14 56.62
N GLY A 580 -67.73 20.13 55.84
CA GLY A 580 -68.41 21.41 55.77
C GLY A 580 -67.95 22.25 54.59
N ALA A 581 -68.71 22.10 53.50
CA ALA A 581 -68.90 23.04 52.41
C ALA A 581 -67.75 23.26 51.41
N SER A 582 -68.01 22.71 50.22
CA SER A 582 -67.67 23.19 48.89
C SER A 582 -67.77 24.72 48.70
N VAL A 583 -67.35 25.12 47.49
CA VAL A 583 -67.57 26.38 46.76
C VAL A 583 -66.25 27.16 46.70
N GLU A 584 -65.58 27.36 45.56
CA GLU A 584 -66.10 27.61 44.22
C GLU A 584 -65.05 27.34 43.14
N SER A 585 -65.56 26.89 42.00
CA SER A 585 -64.95 26.98 40.67
C SER A 585 -64.79 28.44 40.26
N ILE A 586 -63.76 28.79 39.47
CA ILE A 586 -63.93 29.59 38.24
C ILE A 586 -62.74 29.31 37.30
N VAL A 587 -63.12 28.63 36.23
CA VAL A 587 -62.58 28.48 34.86
C VAL A 587 -62.33 29.89 34.28
N THR A 588 -61.12 30.33 33.88
CA THR A 588 -60.47 30.25 32.54
C THR A 588 -59.63 31.53 32.24
N PRO A 589 -58.73 31.51 31.21
CA PRO A 589 -57.51 32.34 31.05
C PRO A 589 -57.82 33.62 30.21
N PRO A 590 -56.92 34.29 29.42
CA PRO A 590 -55.49 34.09 29.11
C PRO A 590 -54.64 35.41 28.94
N VAL A 591 -53.43 35.24 28.36
CA VAL A 591 -52.66 36.20 27.51
C VAL A 591 -51.60 37.06 28.24
N VAL A 592 -50.31 36.65 28.21
CA VAL A 592 -49.19 37.16 27.37
C VAL A 592 -48.79 38.61 27.71
N GLU A 593 -47.58 38.86 28.25
CA GLU A 593 -46.38 39.16 27.44
C GLU A 593 -45.10 39.37 28.29
N VAL A 594 -44.02 38.83 27.73
CA VAL A 594 -42.56 38.94 27.96
C VAL A 594 -42.03 40.14 28.77
N SER A 595 -41.20 39.86 29.78
CA SER A 595 -39.96 40.61 30.10
C SER A 595 -39.06 39.82 31.06
N SER A 596 -37.80 39.63 30.65
CA SER A 596 -36.83 38.68 31.20
C SER A 596 -35.75 39.34 32.07
N SER A 597 -35.66 38.96 33.35
CA SER A 597 -34.47 38.91 34.24
C SER A 597 -34.99 38.67 35.67
N SER A 598 -34.43 37.86 36.57
CA SER A 598 -33.20 37.04 36.65
C SER A 598 -33.36 36.08 37.86
N SER A 599 -32.53 35.02 37.92
CA SER A 599 -32.16 34.25 39.12
C SER A 599 -33.12 33.17 39.67
N SER A 600 -32.95 31.92 39.20
CA SER A 600 -32.77 30.73 40.06
C SER A 600 -32.15 29.60 39.24
N GLN A 601 -30.85 29.41 39.42
CA GLN A 601 -30.04 28.39 38.74
C GLN A 601 -30.28 26.99 39.34
N PRO A 602 -30.35 25.95 38.51
CA PRO A 602 -29.95 24.60 38.90
C PRO A 602 -28.43 24.48 38.71
N ILE A 603 -27.68 24.40 39.81
CA ILE A 603 -26.26 24.06 39.77
C ILE A 603 -26.14 22.54 39.61
N GLN A 604 -26.04 22.14 38.34
CA GLN A 604 -25.13 21.14 37.78
C GLN A 604 -24.54 20.08 38.73
N SER A 605 -25.06 18.85 38.64
CA SER A 605 -24.23 17.64 38.74
C SER A 605 -24.07 17.07 37.33
N SER A 606 -22.90 17.33 36.76
CA SER A 606 -22.42 16.88 35.46
C SER A 606 -22.34 15.35 35.33
N THR A 607 -22.93 14.80 34.27
CA THR A 607 -22.32 13.71 33.51
C THR A 607 -22.48 14.03 32.03
N SER A 608 -21.68 15.00 31.58
CA SER A 608 -21.29 15.09 30.17
C SER A 608 -20.62 13.78 29.79
N GLU A 609 -21.12 13.08 28.77
CA GLU A 609 -20.30 12.05 28.12
C GLU A 609 -19.01 12.71 27.63
N PRO A 610 -17.83 12.21 28.05
CA PRO A 610 -16.59 12.83 27.66
C PRO A 610 -16.35 12.55 26.17
N ASN A 611 -16.31 13.62 25.37
CA ASN A 611 -15.87 13.61 23.97
C ASN A 611 -14.34 13.40 23.84
N GLN A 612 -13.72 12.88 24.90
CA GLN A 612 -12.29 12.57 25.04
C GLN A 612 -12.16 11.21 25.74
N PRO A 613 -11.19 10.38 25.34
CA PRO A 613 -10.97 9.09 25.99
C PRO A 613 -10.60 9.27 27.46
N PRO A 614 -11.01 8.35 28.35
CA PRO A 614 -10.61 8.39 29.76
C PRO A 614 -9.08 8.33 29.88
N CYS A 615 -8.52 8.98 30.91
CA CYS A 615 -7.10 8.86 31.23
C CYS A 615 -6.85 7.45 31.77
N TYR A 616 -6.54 6.53 30.86
CA TYR A 616 -6.30 5.12 31.16
C TYR A 616 -4.83 4.79 30.88
N GLU A 617 -4.13 4.33 31.91
CA GLU A 617 -2.78 3.77 31.77
C GLU A 617 -2.80 2.25 31.93
N LEU A 618 -2.22 1.57 30.95
CA LEU A 618 -1.98 0.13 30.98
C LEU A 618 -1.07 -0.23 32.18
N ASP A 619 -1.56 -1.08 33.10
CA ASP A 619 -0.90 -1.36 34.38
C ASP A 619 0.47 -2.01 34.19
N THR A 620 1.54 -1.35 34.60
CA THR A 620 2.92 -1.84 34.40
C THR A 620 3.31 -3.02 35.27
N ASN A 621 2.51 -3.34 36.30
CA ASN A 621 2.84 -4.35 37.29
C ASN A 621 2.28 -5.73 36.95
N ILE A 622 1.54 -5.87 35.87
CA ILE A 622 1.03 -7.16 35.38
C ILE A 622 2.18 -8.10 35.03
N GLN A 623 2.20 -9.28 35.64
CA GLN A 623 3.27 -10.28 35.43
C GLN A 623 2.79 -11.57 34.77
N THR A 624 1.47 -11.82 34.77
CA THR A 624 0.89 -13.08 34.28
C THR A 624 0.01 -12.92 33.03
N VAL A 625 -0.08 -13.98 32.23
CA VAL A 625 -0.94 -14.05 31.04
C VAL A 625 -2.42 -13.93 31.43
N ASP A 626 -2.82 -14.54 32.56
CA ASP A 626 -4.18 -14.39 33.12
C ASP A 626 -4.53 -12.93 33.42
N GLU A 627 -3.62 -12.18 34.06
CA GLU A 627 -3.81 -10.76 34.37
C GLU A 627 -3.92 -9.90 33.10
N VAL A 628 -3.13 -10.17 32.06
CA VAL A 628 -3.25 -9.48 30.76
C VAL A 628 -4.60 -9.78 30.11
N TRP A 629 -5.02 -11.05 30.13
CA TRP A 629 -6.32 -11.43 29.59
C TRP A 629 -7.46 -10.74 30.36
N ARG A 630 -7.38 -10.71 31.69
CA ARG A 630 -8.38 -10.09 32.58
C ARG A 630 -8.48 -8.58 32.35
N GLU A 631 -7.35 -7.87 32.28
CA GLU A 631 -7.33 -6.44 31.96
C GLU A 631 -7.96 -6.16 30.59
N CYS A 632 -7.69 -7.01 29.60
CA CYS A 632 -8.22 -6.81 28.26
C CYS A 632 -9.70 -7.18 28.08
N SER A 633 -10.20 -8.16 28.83
CA SER A 633 -11.56 -8.69 28.67
C SER A 633 -12.57 -8.13 29.67
N VAL A 634 -12.16 -7.92 30.93
CA VAL A 634 -13.06 -7.56 32.04
C VAL A 634 -12.66 -6.23 32.70
N GLY A 635 -11.36 -5.91 32.74
CA GLY A 635 -10.79 -4.79 33.49
C GLY A 635 -10.27 -5.22 34.87
N LEU A 636 -9.20 -4.58 35.35
CA LEU A 636 -8.53 -4.96 36.62
C LEU A 636 -9.19 -4.38 37.88
N ALA A 637 -10.02 -3.35 37.74
CA ALA A 637 -10.75 -2.73 38.84
C ALA A 637 -12.18 -2.40 38.39
N SER A 638 -13.16 -2.52 39.29
CA SER A 638 -14.59 -2.36 39.02
C SER A 638 -15.02 -0.97 38.51
N HIS A 639 -14.12 0.01 38.49
CA HIS A 639 -14.36 1.38 38.04
C HIS A 639 -13.58 1.77 36.77
N LEU A 640 -12.82 0.84 36.17
CA LEU A 640 -12.04 1.08 34.96
C LEU A 640 -12.58 0.23 33.79
N PRO A 641 -12.73 0.80 32.58
CA PRO A 641 -13.18 0.05 31.41
C PRO A 641 -12.13 -0.97 30.98
N SER A 642 -12.58 -2.06 30.35
CA SER A 642 -11.66 -3.05 29.78
C SER A 642 -10.92 -2.48 28.55
N VAL A 643 -9.76 -3.04 28.22
CA VAL A 643 -9.04 -2.61 27.00
C VAL A 643 -9.87 -2.86 25.73
N SER A 644 -10.73 -3.88 25.73
CA SER A 644 -11.65 -4.15 24.60
C SER A 644 -12.70 -3.06 24.44
N GLU A 645 -13.29 -2.59 25.55
CA GLU A 645 -14.24 -1.47 25.55
C GLU A 645 -13.57 -0.16 25.12
N LEU A 646 -12.31 0.05 25.53
CA LEU A 646 -11.52 1.21 25.10
C LEU A 646 -11.26 1.20 23.59
N GLU A 647 -10.91 0.05 23.02
CA GLU A 647 -10.71 -0.12 21.58
C GLU A 647 -12.01 0.06 20.78
N GLU A 648 -13.13 -0.46 21.28
CA GLU A 648 -14.43 -0.36 20.62
C GLU A 648 -14.95 1.08 20.59
N LYS A 649 -14.83 1.80 21.72
CA LYS A 649 -15.41 3.13 21.88
C LYS A 649 -14.51 4.27 21.40
N TRP A 650 -13.18 4.14 21.48
CA TRP A 650 -12.24 5.21 21.14
C TRP A 650 -11.12 4.82 20.16
N ASN A 651 -10.97 3.55 19.78
CA ASN A 651 -9.92 3.06 18.88
C ASN A 651 -8.52 3.60 19.31
N ALA A 652 -7.67 4.06 18.38
CA ALA A 652 -6.34 4.56 18.72
C ALA A 652 -6.35 5.85 19.59
N ALA A 653 -7.48 6.52 19.78
CA ALA A 653 -7.54 7.81 20.46
C ALA A 653 -7.22 7.71 21.96
N TRP A 654 -7.59 6.62 22.64
CA TRP A 654 -7.25 6.42 24.06
C TRP A 654 -5.75 6.12 24.30
N ARG A 655 -4.97 5.91 23.21
CA ARG A 655 -3.52 5.70 23.26
C ARG A 655 -2.72 6.81 22.58
N PRO A 656 -2.63 8.00 23.20
CA PRO A 656 -1.96 9.15 22.59
C PRO A 656 -0.44 8.98 22.49
N SER A 657 0.21 8.26 23.42
CA SER A 657 1.68 8.15 23.47
C SER A 657 2.24 6.92 22.74
N THR A 658 3.45 7.06 22.19
CA THR A 658 4.19 5.96 21.53
C THR A 658 4.41 4.79 22.48
N THR A 659 4.72 5.07 23.76
CA THR A 659 4.93 4.05 24.81
C THR A 659 3.65 3.24 25.07
N MET A 660 2.50 3.89 25.14
CA MET A 660 1.20 3.23 25.36
C MET A 660 0.80 2.37 24.16
N ARG A 661 1.05 2.85 22.93
CA ARG A 661 0.85 2.04 21.71
C ARG A 661 1.73 0.80 21.68
N GLN A 662 3.00 0.91 22.09
CA GLN A 662 3.91 -0.24 22.16
C GLN A 662 3.46 -1.26 23.21
N ARG A 663 3.03 -0.82 24.40
CA ARG A 663 2.50 -1.70 25.45
C ARG A 663 1.23 -2.42 25.00
N PHE A 664 0.30 -1.70 24.39
CA PHE A 664 -0.90 -2.31 23.82
C PHE A 664 -0.57 -3.36 22.76
N SER A 665 0.31 -3.04 21.79
CA SER A 665 0.70 -3.99 20.75
C SER A 665 1.32 -5.28 21.33
N ARG A 666 2.08 -5.18 22.43
CA ARG A 666 2.62 -6.34 23.14
C ARG A 666 1.51 -7.18 23.80
N ARG A 667 0.55 -6.54 24.48
CA ARG A 667 -0.60 -7.24 25.09
C ARG A 667 -1.51 -7.89 24.06
N LEU A 668 -1.71 -7.24 22.91
CA LEU A 668 -2.54 -7.77 21.84
C LEU A 668 -2.01 -9.09 21.26
N LEU A 669 -0.68 -9.30 21.26
CA LEU A 669 -0.08 -10.57 20.86
C LEU A 669 -0.48 -11.70 21.83
N ILE A 670 -0.43 -11.42 23.13
CA ILE A 670 -0.83 -12.38 24.18
C ILE A 670 -2.31 -12.69 24.06
N VAL A 671 -3.18 -11.67 23.95
CA VAL A 671 -4.63 -11.84 23.78
C VAL A 671 -4.98 -12.65 22.53
N LYS A 672 -4.28 -12.43 21.42
CA LYS A 672 -4.45 -13.22 20.19
C LYS A 672 -4.02 -14.68 20.37
N ALA A 673 -2.93 -14.92 21.09
CA ALA A 673 -2.47 -16.28 21.39
C ALA A 673 -3.46 -17.03 22.29
N VAL A 674 -4.02 -16.38 23.31
CA VAL A 674 -5.07 -16.96 24.17
C VAL A 674 -6.31 -17.32 23.35
N LYS A 675 -6.78 -16.42 22.47
CA LYS A 675 -7.93 -16.70 21.58
C LYS A 675 -7.65 -17.87 20.63
N ALA A 676 -6.46 -17.93 20.04
CA ALA A 676 -6.08 -19.01 19.14
C ALA A 676 -6.00 -20.37 19.85
N ILE A 677 -5.46 -20.42 21.07
CA ILE A 677 -5.42 -21.65 21.88
C ILE A 677 -6.82 -22.09 22.32
N ALA A 678 -7.66 -21.14 22.73
CA ALA A 678 -9.04 -21.41 23.10
C ALA A 678 -9.85 -21.99 21.93
N GLU A 679 -9.69 -21.43 20.73
CA GLU A 679 -10.33 -21.90 19.50
C GLU A 679 -9.77 -23.25 19.03
N GLN A 680 -8.46 -23.46 19.09
CA GLN A 680 -7.82 -24.71 18.66
C GLN A 680 -8.13 -25.89 19.58
N LYS A 681 -8.20 -25.66 20.90
CA LYS A 681 -8.40 -26.73 21.90
C LYS A 681 -9.84 -26.83 22.41
N GLU A 682 -10.74 -25.97 21.93
CA GLU A 682 -12.13 -25.88 22.39
C GLU A 682 -12.26 -25.73 23.92
N ILE A 683 -11.39 -24.92 24.52
CA ILE A 683 -11.36 -24.68 25.97
C ILE A 683 -11.72 -23.22 26.31
N PRO A 684 -12.22 -22.94 27.52
CA PRO A 684 -12.41 -21.58 28.00
C PRO A 684 -11.14 -20.73 27.89
N HIS A 685 -11.29 -19.43 27.60
CA HIS A 685 -10.17 -18.51 27.45
C HIS A 685 -9.29 -18.38 28.71
N VAL A 686 -9.87 -18.59 29.89
CA VAL A 686 -9.13 -18.62 31.16
C VAL A 686 -8.18 -19.82 31.22
N ASP A 687 -8.64 -20.99 30.77
CA ASP A 687 -7.84 -22.21 30.71
C ASP A 687 -6.77 -22.10 29.61
N ALA A 688 -7.10 -21.47 28.48
CA ALA A 688 -6.14 -21.16 27.42
C ALA A 688 -5.05 -20.17 27.88
N ALA A 689 -5.39 -19.19 28.72
CA ALA A 689 -4.43 -18.27 29.31
C ALA A 689 -3.47 -18.99 30.27
N GLN A 690 -3.99 -19.88 31.11
CA GLN A 690 -3.18 -20.72 32.01
C GLN A 690 -2.27 -21.71 31.25
N LEU A 691 -2.75 -22.29 30.14
CA LEU A 691 -1.92 -23.13 29.28
C LEU A 691 -0.80 -22.36 28.58
N LEU A 692 -1.08 -21.14 28.14
CA LEU A 692 -0.07 -20.26 27.54
C LEU A 692 0.99 -19.84 28.57
N GLU A 693 0.60 -19.71 29.83
CA GLU A 693 1.50 -19.44 30.96
C GLU A 693 2.38 -20.65 31.32
N GLY A 694 1.82 -21.87 31.27
CA GLY A 694 2.48 -23.12 31.67
C GLY A 694 3.42 -23.77 30.65
N GLY A 695 3.59 -23.17 29.46
CA GLY A 695 4.24 -23.79 28.29
C GLY A 695 5.76 -23.98 28.31
N ASN A 696 6.48 -23.76 29.43
CA ASN A 696 7.91 -24.13 29.53
C ASN A 696 8.35 -24.44 30.98
N PRO A 697 8.47 -25.72 31.38
CA PRO A 697 8.75 -26.11 32.77
C PRO A 697 10.14 -25.74 33.29
N SER A 698 11.05 -25.24 32.44
CA SER A 698 12.45 -24.97 32.80
C SER A 698 12.81 -23.49 32.96
N SER A 699 11.87 -22.58 32.79
CA SER A 699 12.07 -21.15 33.08
C SER A 699 10.81 -20.58 33.68
N GLY A 700 10.80 -20.40 35.01
CA GLY A 700 9.66 -19.83 35.75
C GLY A 700 9.02 -18.66 35.01
N GLY A 701 7.73 -18.83 34.69
CA GLY A 701 6.95 -17.96 33.83
C GLY A 701 7.02 -16.49 34.26
N LYS A 702 7.48 -15.66 33.33
CA LYS A 702 7.35 -14.20 33.39
C LYS A 702 6.93 -13.74 32.01
N ILE A 703 5.92 -12.88 31.90
CA ILE A 703 5.45 -12.25 30.66
C ILE A 703 6.57 -11.75 29.73
N VAL A 704 7.70 -11.33 30.32
CA VAL A 704 8.88 -10.86 29.60
C VAL A 704 9.47 -11.95 28.70
N SER A 705 9.53 -13.22 29.14
CA SER A 705 10.09 -14.31 28.32
C SER A 705 9.21 -14.64 27.11
N ILE A 706 7.88 -14.59 27.26
CA ILE A 706 6.91 -14.80 26.17
C ILE A 706 6.97 -13.65 25.15
N LEU A 707 7.24 -12.42 25.61
CA LEU A 707 7.36 -11.24 24.75
C LEU A 707 8.74 -11.10 24.08
N GLU A 708 9.81 -11.64 24.69
CA GLU A 708 11.18 -11.64 24.15
C GLU A 708 11.45 -12.77 23.16
N SER A 709 10.73 -13.89 23.25
CA SER A 709 10.70 -14.89 22.18
C SER A 709 10.00 -14.28 20.96
N LYS A 710 10.78 -13.76 20.00
CA LYS A 710 10.30 -13.16 18.73
C LYS A 710 9.50 -14.11 17.81
N TYR A 711 9.09 -15.27 18.29
CA TYR A 711 8.43 -16.33 17.54
C TYR A 711 7.43 -17.06 18.44
N ILE A 712 6.16 -16.66 18.40
CA ILE A 712 5.08 -17.64 18.60
C ILE A 712 4.78 -18.16 17.19
N CYS A 713 5.54 -19.17 16.78
CA CYS A 713 5.23 -19.96 15.59
C CYS A 713 4.03 -20.84 15.93
N PHE A 714 2.87 -20.59 15.31
CA PHE A 714 1.85 -21.62 15.17
C PHE A 714 2.31 -22.55 14.06
N SER A 715 3.10 -23.57 14.44
CA SER A 715 3.49 -24.67 13.57
C SER A 715 2.30 -25.60 13.30
N ASN A 716 2.36 -26.33 12.19
CA ASN A 716 1.34 -27.21 11.62
C ASN A 716 0.58 -28.11 12.61
N PRO A 717 -0.68 -28.49 12.32
CA PRO A 717 -1.52 -29.33 13.19
C PRO A 717 -1.08 -30.79 13.36
N ASP A 718 -0.02 -31.26 12.68
CA ASP A 718 0.27 -32.71 12.58
C ASP A 718 1.42 -33.21 13.49
N ASP A 719 2.09 -32.36 14.27
CA ASP A 719 3.31 -32.75 15.01
C ASP A 719 3.11 -33.14 16.49
N PHE A 720 1.87 -33.36 16.96
CA PHE A 720 1.63 -33.95 18.27
C PHE A 720 0.60 -35.07 18.19
N SER A 721 1.08 -36.27 17.83
CA SER A 721 0.38 -37.51 18.11
C SER A 721 0.94 -38.14 19.40
N PRO A 722 0.12 -38.80 20.23
CA PRO A 722 0.51 -39.23 21.56
C PRO A 722 1.31 -40.53 21.53
N SER A 723 2.48 -40.51 22.16
CA SER A 723 3.11 -41.68 22.79
C SER A 723 3.95 -41.22 23.97
#